data_AF-A0A3G6ZMQ3-F1
#
_entry.id   AF-A0A3G6ZMQ3-F1
#
_cell.length_a   1.000
_cell.length_b   1.000
_cell.length_c   1.000
_cell.angle_alpha   90.00
_cell.angle_beta   90.00
_cell.angle_gamma   90.00
#
_symmetry.space_group_name_H-M   'P 1'
#
loop_
_entity.id
_entity.type
_entity.pdbx_description
1 polymer ?
#
loop_
_entity_poly.entity_id
_entity_poly.type
_entity_poly.pdbx_seq_one_letter_code
_entity_poly.pdbx_strand_id
1 'polypeptide(L)'
;MPKRDDIHSVLVIGSGPIVIGQAAEFDYSGTQACRVLRAEGVRVILVNPNPATIMTDPDFADATYIEPITADVLETIIAKEKPDAILPTLGGQTALNAAISLHEKGILDKYGVELIGAKVDAIRKGEDRQVFKELVIEAGADVAASRICHTMDEVLAGAAELGYPLVVRPSFTMGGLGSGFAFDEADLRRIAGAGLHDSPTHEVLLEESILGWKEYELELMRDTADNTVVVCTIENVDPVGVHTGDSITVAPSLTLTDREYQKLRDIGIDIIRAVGVDTGGCNIQFAVNPDDGRIIVIEMNPRVSRSSALASKATGFPIAKIAAKLAIGYRLDEIPNDITRVTPASFEPTLDYVVVKVPRFNFEKFPAADTTLTTTMKSVGEAMAIGRNFTTALQKALRSLEKRGSSFHWGEESRSVEELLEVAKTPTDGRIVVLQQALRLGATPEQAFDATAIDPWFLDQIVLINEVADAIRDAEQLDDATLRLAKDHGFSDVQIAQLRGISEAEARAVRHGLGIRPVYKTVDTCAGEFPALTPYHYSSYDSETEIAASERTKVVIIGSGPNRIGQGVEFDYSCVHASFALADAGFETIMVNCNPETVSTDYDTSDRLYFEPLTLEDVLEVLHAESQSGEILGVICQLGGQTPLGLAQGIEDAGYRILGTSPAAIELAEERELFSRLLDDADLIAPRNGTATDVNQAVTIAEEIGYPVLVRPSFVLGGRGMEIVYDTPSLRDYFVRIADQAIIGPGMPLLVDRFLDDAIEIDVDALYDGDRLYIGGIMEHLEEAGIHSGDSSCALPPMSLGRSDIDRVREATLAIAHRVGVRGLLNVQFAISAGVLYVIEANPRASRTVPFVSKALGIPLAKAASRIMAGSTVAELVTEGMLPEADGSRVPLGAPVAVKEAVLPFKRFRTRDGQIVDSVLGPEMRSTGEVMGIDRDFPTAFAKSQEAAYGGMPLTGTVFISVADGDKRAVILPAHRLQELGFDLVATEGTAEILGRNGIRVRVVNKYSATQATGETNIVDLINAGDIDIVVNTPSGGLARADGYEIRAAAVAADKALFTTMAVLGAAVSALPVLREGFAVRSLQEYAADRAEAR
;
A
#
# COMPACT_ATOMS: atom_id res chain seq x y z
N MET A 1 2.72 -41.37 0.58
CA MET A 1 3.03 -40.57 1.78
C MET A 1 2.99 -39.14 1.31
N PRO A 2 2.09 -38.30 1.85
CA PRO A 2 1.73 -37.05 1.19
C PRO A 2 2.79 -35.95 1.39
N LYS A 3 3.42 -35.86 2.56
CA LYS A 3 4.55 -34.94 2.80
C LYS A 3 5.89 -35.56 2.41
N ARG A 4 6.77 -34.78 1.80
CA ARG A 4 8.19 -35.10 1.54
C ARG A 4 8.98 -35.25 2.85
N ASP A 5 9.60 -36.41 3.03
CA ASP A 5 10.43 -36.72 4.22
C ASP A 5 11.83 -36.12 4.15
N ASP A 6 12.27 -35.65 2.97
CA ASP A 6 13.59 -35.07 2.73
C ASP A 6 13.66 -33.55 2.99
N ILE A 7 12.50 -32.90 3.22
CA ILE A 7 12.42 -31.46 3.54
C ILE A 7 12.09 -31.29 5.02
N HIS A 8 13.08 -30.85 5.81
CA HIS A 8 12.91 -30.54 7.23
C HIS A 8 12.92 -29.03 7.49
N SER A 9 13.48 -28.24 6.58
CA SER A 9 13.62 -26.79 6.71
C SER A 9 13.44 -26.07 5.38
N VAL A 10 12.71 -24.96 5.39
CA VAL A 10 12.41 -24.15 4.20
C VAL A 10 12.72 -22.69 4.47
N LEU A 11 13.47 -22.08 3.55
CA LEU A 11 13.66 -20.63 3.49
C LEU A 11 12.56 -20.01 2.60
N VAL A 12 11.66 -19.25 3.23
CA VAL A 12 10.63 -18.44 2.56
C VAL A 12 11.20 -17.05 2.30
N ILE A 13 11.06 -16.56 1.08
CA ILE A 13 11.48 -15.20 0.70
C ILE A 13 10.25 -14.31 0.60
N GLY A 14 10.21 -13.24 1.41
CA GLY A 14 9.14 -12.24 1.36
C GLY A 14 9.25 -11.28 0.17
N SER A 15 8.32 -10.34 0.06
CA SER A 15 8.28 -9.36 -1.04
C SER A 15 9.18 -8.13 -0.83
N GLY A 16 9.58 -7.85 0.42
CA GLY A 16 10.21 -6.58 0.76
C GLY A 16 9.19 -5.47 1.03
N PRO A 17 9.56 -4.20 0.82
CA PRO A 17 8.68 -3.06 1.08
C PRO A 17 7.45 -3.04 0.16
N ILE A 18 6.39 -2.41 0.64
CA ILE A 18 5.18 -2.14 -0.14
C ILE A 18 5.47 -1.10 -1.23
N VAL A 19 5.20 -1.46 -2.49
CA VAL A 19 5.33 -0.58 -3.65
C VAL A 19 4.12 -0.72 -4.56
N ILE A 20 3.84 0.28 -5.40
CA ILE A 20 2.81 0.16 -6.44
C ILE A 20 3.11 -1.04 -7.34
N GLY A 21 2.17 -1.99 -7.37
CA GLY A 21 2.26 -3.25 -8.10
C GLY A 21 2.65 -4.46 -7.23
N GLN A 22 3.17 -4.25 -6.02
CA GLN A 22 3.57 -5.32 -5.10
C GLN A 22 3.30 -4.88 -3.65
N ALA A 23 2.13 -5.24 -3.13
CA ALA A 23 1.62 -4.69 -1.86
C ALA A 23 1.37 -5.76 -0.80
N ALA A 24 0.29 -5.61 -0.01
CA ALA A 24 0.04 -6.40 1.19
C ALA A 24 -0.34 -7.85 0.90
N GLU A 25 -0.73 -8.17 -0.34
CA GLU A 25 -1.10 -9.52 -0.79
C GLU A 25 -0.02 -10.57 -0.50
N PHE A 26 1.25 -10.15 -0.44
CA PHE A 26 2.39 -11.01 -0.14
C PHE A 26 2.67 -11.18 1.35
N ASP A 27 2.25 -10.23 2.21
CA ASP A 27 2.22 -10.47 3.66
C ASP A 27 1.14 -11.50 4.01
N TYR A 28 -0.05 -11.36 3.42
CA TYR A 28 -1.11 -12.37 3.51
C TYR A 28 -0.62 -13.75 3.04
N SER A 29 -0.08 -13.84 1.83
CA SER A 29 0.38 -15.10 1.26
C SER A 29 1.54 -15.72 2.06
N GLY A 30 2.51 -14.89 2.46
CA GLY A 30 3.66 -15.30 3.26
C GLY A 30 3.26 -15.78 4.66
N THR A 31 2.34 -15.06 5.32
CA THR A 31 1.81 -15.43 6.63
C THR A 31 1.12 -16.79 6.60
N GLN A 32 0.26 -17.03 5.60
CA GLN A 32 -0.40 -18.32 5.42
C GLN A 32 0.61 -19.46 5.25
N ALA A 33 1.61 -19.27 4.39
CA ALA A 33 2.61 -20.29 4.13
C ALA A 33 3.48 -20.60 5.34
N CYS A 34 3.99 -19.58 6.04
CA CYS A 34 4.79 -19.76 7.26
C CYS A 34 4.02 -20.57 8.31
N ARG A 35 2.76 -20.21 8.57
CA ARG A 35 1.92 -20.92 9.53
C ARG A 35 1.71 -22.38 9.15
N VAL A 36 1.48 -22.65 7.88
CA VAL A 36 1.19 -24.00 7.36
C VAL A 36 2.42 -24.88 7.38
N LEU A 37 3.57 -24.39 6.89
CA LEU A 37 4.83 -25.13 6.93
C LEU A 37 5.20 -25.51 8.37
N ARG A 38 5.04 -24.57 9.31
CA ARG A 38 5.28 -24.82 10.73
C ARG A 38 4.32 -25.84 11.33
N ALA A 39 3.03 -25.78 10.98
CA ALA A 39 2.03 -26.77 11.41
C ALA A 39 2.32 -28.18 10.87
N GLU A 40 2.95 -28.27 9.70
CA GLU A 40 3.43 -29.53 9.11
C GLU A 40 4.76 -30.00 9.73
N GLY A 41 5.31 -29.30 10.72
CA GLY A 41 6.58 -29.63 11.38
C GLY A 41 7.82 -29.38 10.51
N VAL A 42 7.73 -28.45 9.56
CA VAL A 42 8.87 -27.94 8.80
C VAL A 42 9.42 -26.72 9.54
N ARG A 43 10.74 -26.67 9.73
CA ARG A 43 11.41 -25.49 10.26
C ARG A 43 11.35 -24.35 9.24
N VAL A 44 10.79 -23.22 9.60
CA VAL A 44 10.61 -22.06 8.71
C VAL A 44 11.69 -21.03 8.99
N ILE A 45 12.49 -20.73 7.96
CA ILE A 45 13.36 -19.56 7.91
C ILE A 45 12.68 -18.54 7.03
N LEU A 46 12.57 -17.30 7.48
CA LEU A 46 11.95 -16.22 6.71
C LEU A 46 12.91 -15.05 6.56
N VAL A 47 12.95 -14.45 5.38
CA VAL A 47 13.61 -13.17 5.13
C VAL A 47 12.64 -12.17 4.51
N ASN A 48 12.44 -11.04 5.17
CA ASN A 48 11.68 -9.91 4.65
C ASN A 48 12.08 -8.62 5.39
N PRO A 49 12.59 -7.59 4.71
CA PRO A 49 13.02 -6.34 5.36
C PRO A 49 11.85 -5.45 5.80
N ASN A 50 10.60 -5.72 5.40
CA ASN A 50 9.44 -4.92 5.77
C ASN A 50 8.98 -5.23 7.21
N PRO A 51 9.18 -4.31 8.19
CA PRO A 51 8.86 -4.55 9.59
C PRO A 51 7.36 -4.48 9.88
N ALA A 52 6.54 -3.95 8.97
CA ALA A 52 5.11 -3.78 9.15
C ALA A 52 4.29 -5.04 8.87
N THR A 53 4.94 -6.12 8.48
CA THR A 53 4.29 -7.37 8.11
C THR A 53 3.99 -8.28 9.31
N ILE A 54 2.93 -9.07 9.21
CA ILE A 54 2.62 -10.14 10.18
C ILE A 54 3.54 -11.34 9.98
N MET A 55 3.92 -11.66 8.73
CA MET A 55 4.81 -12.79 8.47
C MET A 55 6.16 -12.66 9.20
N THR A 56 6.64 -11.43 9.45
CA THR A 56 7.89 -11.16 10.17
C THR A 56 7.75 -11.16 11.70
N ASP A 57 6.58 -11.46 12.23
CA ASP A 57 6.47 -11.66 13.67
C ASP A 57 7.31 -12.86 14.13
N PRO A 58 7.99 -12.77 15.28
CA PRO A 58 8.86 -13.84 15.76
C PRO A 58 8.14 -15.19 15.96
N ASP A 59 6.82 -15.18 16.12
CA ASP A 59 5.99 -16.36 16.36
C ASP A 59 5.56 -17.09 15.06
N PHE A 60 5.80 -16.53 13.88
CA PHE A 60 5.35 -17.11 12.60
C PHE A 60 6.43 -17.95 11.89
N ALA A 61 7.71 -17.74 12.21
CA ALA A 61 8.83 -18.52 11.69
C ALA A 61 9.79 -18.89 12.84
N ASP A 62 10.62 -19.91 12.63
CA ASP A 62 11.63 -20.33 13.62
C ASP A 62 12.86 -19.43 13.60
N ALA A 63 13.18 -18.83 12.44
CA ALA A 63 14.21 -17.82 12.28
C ALA A 63 13.75 -16.73 11.30
N THR A 64 13.46 -15.53 11.83
CA THR A 64 12.98 -14.39 11.06
C THR A 64 14.09 -13.37 10.87
N TYR A 65 14.45 -13.09 9.62
CA TYR A 65 15.45 -12.11 9.21
C TYR A 65 14.78 -10.87 8.64
N ILE A 66 14.91 -9.75 9.34
CA ILE A 66 14.64 -8.42 8.78
C ILE A 66 15.96 -7.92 8.16
N GLU A 67 16.21 -8.36 6.93
CA GLU A 67 17.47 -8.15 6.20
C GLU A 67 17.18 -7.87 4.71
N PRO A 68 18.09 -7.20 3.97
CA PRO A 68 17.92 -6.95 2.53
C PRO A 68 17.79 -8.24 1.71
N ILE A 69 16.91 -8.24 0.72
CA ILE A 69 16.70 -9.40 -0.16
C ILE A 69 17.67 -9.36 -1.34
N THR A 70 18.95 -9.59 -1.06
CA THR A 70 20.01 -9.68 -2.08
C THR A 70 20.69 -11.05 -2.03
N ALA A 71 21.23 -11.50 -3.16
CA ALA A 71 21.86 -12.82 -3.22
C ALA A 71 23.02 -12.99 -2.22
N ASP A 72 23.75 -11.92 -1.90
CA ASP A 72 24.89 -11.98 -0.98
C ASP A 72 24.42 -12.09 0.49
N VAL A 73 23.35 -11.38 0.85
CA VAL A 73 22.71 -11.52 2.18
C VAL A 73 22.05 -12.90 2.31
N LEU A 74 21.31 -13.32 1.28
CA LEU A 74 20.68 -14.64 1.24
C LEU A 74 21.71 -15.77 1.34
N GLU A 75 22.87 -15.64 0.68
CA GLU A 75 23.97 -16.59 0.85
C GLU A 75 24.43 -16.68 2.31
N THR A 76 24.53 -15.53 2.98
CA THR A 76 24.94 -15.48 4.40
C THR A 76 23.91 -16.19 5.29
N ILE A 77 22.61 -15.99 5.03
CA ILE A 77 21.52 -16.70 5.71
C ILE A 77 21.59 -18.20 5.41
N ILE A 78 21.71 -18.61 4.14
CA ILE A 78 21.79 -20.01 3.72
C ILE A 78 23.01 -20.72 4.37
N ALA A 79 24.16 -20.06 4.41
CA ALA A 79 25.37 -20.61 5.02
C ALA A 79 25.21 -20.86 6.53
N LYS A 80 24.48 -19.98 7.21
CA LYS A 80 24.17 -20.07 8.64
C LYS A 80 23.09 -21.10 8.93
N GLU A 81 21.97 -21.02 8.23
CA GLU A 81 20.73 -21.75 8.51
C GLU A 81 20.64 -23.11 7.85
N LYS A 82 21.34 -23.30 6.73
CA LYS A 82 21.39 -24.52 5.92
C LYS A 82 19.99 -25.10 5.61
N PRO A 83 19.09 -24.31 4.99
CA PRO A 83 17.76 -24.79 4.62
C PRO A 83 17.84 -25.93 3.60
N ASP A 84 16.92 -26.89 3.66
CA ASP A 84 16.83 -27.96 2.67
C ASP A 84 16.26 -27.44 1.35
N ALA A 85 15.33 -26.49 1.42
CA ALA A 85 14.68 -25.89 0.26
C ALA A 85 14.39 -24.39 0.40
N ILE A 86 14.17 -23.72 -0.74
CA ILE A 86 13.72 -22.32 -0.85
C ILE A 86 12.36 -22.28 -1.54
N LEU A 87 11.45 -21.48 -0.99
CA LEU A 87 10.12 -21.23 -1.56
C LEU A 87 10.02 -19.76 -2.02
N PRO A 88 10.18 -19.48 -3.33
CA PRO A 88 10.23 -18.10 -3.86
C PRO A 88 8.88 -17.61 -4.41
N THR A 89 7.84 -18.46 -4.44
CA THR A 89 6.59 -18.19 -5.16
C THR A 89 5.57 -17.38 -4.38
N LEU A 90 5.96 -16.84 -3.22
CA LEU A 90 5.10 -16.15 -2.26
C LEU A 90 5.49 -14.69 -1.99
N GLY A 91 6.63 -14.24 -2.51
CA GLY A 91 7.17 -12.90 -2.30
C GLY A 91 7.22 -12.04 -3.56
N GLY A 92 6.25 -12.24 -4.47
CA GLY A 92 6.15 -11.46 -5.70
C GLY A 92 7.37 -11.58 -6.61
N GLN A 93 7.67 -10.50 -7.35
CA GLN A 93 8.79 -10.49 -8.29
C GLN A 93 10.13 -10.44 -7.56
N THR A 94 10.20 -9.76 -6.41
CA THR A 94 11.43 -9.67 -5.60
C THR A 94 11.95 -11.06 -5.25
N ALA A 95 11.08 -11.95 -4.76
CA ALA A 95 11.47 -13.31 -4.37
C ALA A 95 11.91 -14.17 -5.56
N LEU A 96 11.21 -14.10 -6.70
CA LEU A 96 11.60 -14.83 -7.91
C LEU A 96 12.97 -14.36 -8.43
N ASN A 97 13.18 -13.05 -8.54
CA ASN A 97 14.45 -12.47 -9.00
C ASN A 97 15.60 -12.87 -8.08
N ALA A 98 15.38 -12.84 -6.76
CA ALA A 98 16.37 -13.26 -5.78
C ALA A 98 16.73 -14.75 -5.91
N ALA A 99 15.74 -15.62 -6.10
CA ALA A 99 15.96 -17.05 -6.29
C ALA A 99 16.72 -17.37 -7.60
N ILE A 100 16.40 -16.69 -8.70
CA ILE A 100 17.13 -16.82 -9.97
C ILE A 100 18.58 -16.33 -9.80
N SER A 101 18.79 -15.19 -9.12
CA SER A 101 20.15 -14.69 -8.85
C SER A 101 20.98 -15.68 -8.02
N LEU A 102 20.39 -16.32 -7.00
CA LEU A 102 21.04 -17.38 -6.23
C LEU A 102 21.43 -18.58 -7.11
N HIS A 103 20.56 -18.99 -8.03
CA HIS A 103 20.83 -20.08 -8.96
C HIS A 103 21.96 -19.73 -9.95
N GLU A 104 21.91 -18.55 -10.56
CA GLU A 104 22.90 -18.10 -11.54
C GLU A 104 24.30 -17.90 -10.94
N LYS A 105 24.37 -17.49 -9.67
CA LYS A 105 25.62 -17.43 -8.90
C LYS A 105 26.10 -18.82 -8.42
N GLY A 106 25.34 -19.90 -8.66
CA GLY A 106 25.67 -21.26 -8.23
C GLY A 106 25.59 -21.48 -6.71
N ILE A 107 24.89 -20.60 -5.98
CA ILE A 107 24.79 -20.64 -4.51
C ILE A 107 23.89 -21.80 -4.08
N LEU A 108 22.78 -22.04 -4.77
CA LEU A 108 21.87 -23.16 -4.47
C LEU A 108 22.62 -24.51 -4.54
N ASP A 109 23.37 -24.72 -5.62
CA ASP A 109 24.18 -25.92 -5.82
C ASP A 109 25.32 -26.03 -4.79
N LYS A 110 25.97 -24.91 -4.45
CA LYS A 110 27.06 -24.86 -3.46
C LYS A 110 26.62 -25.35 -2.08
N TYR A 111 25.39 -25.05 -1.65
CA TYR A 111 24.86 -25.45 -0.35
C TYR A 111 23.88 -26.63 -0.39
N GLY A 112 23.56 -27.14 -1.59
CA GLY A 112 22.64 -28.26 -1.78
C GLY A 112 21.19 -27.91 -1.45
N VAL A 113 20.76 -26.68 -1.76
CA VAL A 113 19.42 -26.16 -1.44
C VAL A 113 18.50 -26.31 -2.66
N GLU A 114 17.37 -26.98 -2.50
CA GLU A 114 16.41 -27.18 -3.58
C GLU A 114 15.47 -25.96 -3.77
N LEU A 115 15.09 -25.66 -5.02
CA LEU A 115 14.04 -24.70 -5.31
C LEU A 115 12.69 -25.42 -5.44
N ILE A 116 11.74 -25.14 -4.53
CA ILE A 116 10.41 -25.77 -4.48
C ILE A 116 9.30 -24.77 -4.86
N GLY A 117 8.10 -25.27 -5.15
CA GLY A 117 6.96 -24.47 -5.62
C GLY A 117 7.01 -24.24 -7.13
N ALA A 118 8.02 -23.51 -7.60
CA ALA A 118 8.31 -23.33 -9.03
C ALA A 118 9.80 -23.51 -9.33
N LYS A 119 10.12 -24.40 -10.28
CA LYS A 119 11.49 -24.68 -10.71
C LYS A 119 12.02 -23.56 -11.61
N VAL A 120 13.35 -23.43 -11.70
CA VAL A 120 14.02 -22.42 -12.55
C VAL A 120 13.52 -22.46 -13.99
N ASP A 121 13.37 -23.66 -14.57
CA ASP A 121 12.88 -23.82 -15.94
C ASP A 121 11.44 -23.34 -16.10
N ALA A 122 10.58 -23.54 -15.10
CA ALA A 122 9.20 -23.06 -15.12
C ALA A 122 9.13 -21.53 -14.99
N ILE A 123 9.93 -20.96 -14.09
CA ILE A 123 10.06 -19.50 -13.95
C ILE A 123 10.54 -18.89 -15.27
N ARG A 124 11.61 -19.42 -15.87
CA ARG A 124 12.13 -18.94 -17.16
C ARG A 124 11.11 -19.07 -18.29
N LYS A 125 10.39 -20.19 -18.38
CA LYS A 125 9.35 -20.38 -19.41
C LYS A 125 8.14 -19.44 -19.25
N GLY A 126 7.81 -19.07 -18.01
CA GLY A 126 6.73 -18.11 -17.73
C GLY A 126 7.15 -16.66 -17.98
N GLU A 127 8.40 -16.31 -17.69
CA GLU A 127 8.93 -14.94 -17.80
C GLU A 127 9.55 -14.61 -19.17
N ASP A 128 10.10 -15.61 -19.88
CA ASP A 128 10.63 -15.43 -21.24
C ASP A 128 9.49 -15.37 -22.25
N ARG A 129 9.28 -14.18 -22.81
CA ARG A 129 8.18 -13.88 -23.72
C ARG A 129 8.20 -14.72 -25.00
N GLN A 130 9.38 -15.06 -25.54
CA GLN A 130 9.47 -15.80 -26.78
C GLN A 130 9.14 -17.28 -26.54
N VAL A 131 9.69 -17.86 -25.48
CA VAL A 131 9.36 -19.23 -25.07
C VAL A 131 7.88 -19.33 -24.73
N PHE A 132 7.35 -18.38 -23.95
CA PHE A 132 5.94 -18.35 -23.58
C PHE A 132 5.02 -18.26 -24.80
N LYS A 133 5.35 -17.41 -25.79
CA LYS A 133 4.61 -17.28 -27.05
C LYS A 133 4.49 -18.60 -27.80
N GLU A 134 5.57 -19.37 -27.88
CA GLU A 134 5.55 -20.68 -28.53
C GLU A 134 4.63 -21.67 -27.80
N LEU A 135 4.68 -21.69 -26.46
CA LEU A 135 3.81 -22.53 -25.63
C LEU A 135 2.32 -22.16 -25.75
N VAL A 136 2.00 -20.87 -25.84
CA VAL A 136 0.62 -20.37 -26.02
C VAL A 136 0.04 -20.84 -27.35
N ILE A 137 0.82 -20.73 -28.44
CA ILE A 137 0.40 -21.17 -29.78
C ILE A 137 0.17 -22.69 -29.79
N GLU A 138 1.04 -23.47 -29.12
CA GLU A 138 0.86 -24.91 -28.97
C GLU A 138 -0.37 -25.28 -28.12
N ALA A 139 -0.72 -24.47 -27.11
CA ALA A 139 -1.92 -24.63 -26.28
C ALA A 139 -3.22 -24.22 -26.98
N GLY A 140 -3.16 -23.72 -28.22
CA GLY A 140 -4.35 -23.41 -29.03
C GLY A 140 -4.94 -22.01 -28.84
N ALA A 141 -4.17 -21.09 -28.24
CA ALA A 141 -4.48 -19.66 -28.20
C ALA A 141 -3.60 -18.85 -29.17
N ASP A 142 -4.07 -17.66 -29.54
CA ASP A 142 -3.27 -16.71 -30.30
C ASP A 142 -2.43 -15.84 -29.35
N VAL A 143 -1.43 -15.18 -29.91
CA VAL A 143 -0.78 -14.02 -29.30
C VAL A 143 -0.98 -12.81 -30.19
N ALA A 144 -0.85 -11.61 -29.62
CA ALA A 144 -0.83 -10.38 -30.40
C ALA A 144 0.26 -10.44 -31.49
N ALA A 145 -0.10 -10.08 -32.72
CA ALA A 145 0.87 -9.87 -33.79
C ALA A 145 1.88 -8.80 -33.38
N SER A 146 3.17 -9.07 -33.54
CA SER A 146 4.24 -8.26 -32.95
C SER A 146 5.45 -8.14 -33.87
N ARG A 147 6.14 -7.00 -33.86
CA ARG A 147 7.34 -6.75 -34.67
C ARG A 147 8.40 -5.98 -33.88
N ILE A 148 9.63 -6.50 -33.85
CA ILE A 148 10.78 -5.83 -33.26
C ILE A 148 11.34 -4.80 -34.27
N CYS A 149 11.68 -3.61 -33.77
CA CYS A 149 12.21 -2.50 -34.56
C CYS A 149 13.39 -1.84 -33.82
N HIS A 150 14.43 -1.47 -34.57
CA HIS A 150 15.64 -0.81 -34.06
C HIS A 150 15.84 0.60 -34.59
N THR A 151 15.01 1.05 -35.53
CA THR A 151 15.08 2.39 -36.11
C THR A 151 13.68 2.95 -36.30
N MET A 152 13.56 4.28 -36.36
CA MET A 152 12.27 4.93 -36.60
C MET A 152 11.65 4.54 -37.95
N ASP A 153 12.47 4.25 -38.97
CA ASP A 153 11.97 3.79 -40.27
C ASP A 153 11.37 2.38 -40.18
N GLU A 154 11.99 1.48 -39.41
CA GLU A 154 11.42 0.16 -39.12
C GLU A 154 10.13 0.25 -38.32
N VAL A 155 10.07 1.17 -37.36
CA VAL A 155 8.88 1.47 -36.56
C VAL A 155 7.71 1.91 -37.44
N LEU A 156 7.93 2.88 -38.34
CA LEU A 156 6.89 3.34 -39.26
C LEU A 156 6.44 2.25 -40.24
N ALA A 157 7.37 1.40 -40.69
CA ALA A 157 7.05 0.26 -41.54
C ALA A 157 6.23 -0.82 -40.79
N GLY A 158 6.52 -1.05 -39.51
CA GLY A 158 5.75 -1.94 -38.66
C GLY A 158 4.34 -1.41 -38.37
N ALA A 159 4.19 -0.10 -38.19
CA ALA A 159 2.87 0.53 -38.03
C ALA A 159 2.00 0.42 -39.29
N ALA A 160 2.59 0.49 -40.49
CA ALA A 160 1.86 0.26 -41.74
C ALA A 160 1.36 -1.19 -41.89
N GLU A 161 1.98 -2.15 -41.19
CA GLU A 161 1.59 -3.56 -41.16
C GLU A 161 0.55 -3.86 -40.08
N LEU A 162 0.76 -3.35 -38.86
CA LEU A 162 -0.08 -3.63 -37.69
C LEU A 162 -1.33 -2.72 -37.59
N GLY A 163 -1.29 -1.53 -38.20
CA GLY A 163 -2.36 -0.52 -38.10
C GLY A 163 -2.33 0.27 -36.79
N TYR A 164 -3.11 1.35 -36.72
CA TYR A 164 -3.30 2.15 -35.50
C TYR A 164 -4.70 1.91 -34.90
N PRO A 165 -4.86 2.04 -33.56
CA PRO A 165 -3.79 2.21 -32.59
C PRO A 165 -2.90 0.96 -32.51
N LEU A 166 -1.68 1.11 -32.01
CA LEU A 166 -0.76 -0.01 -31.74
C LEU A 166 0.01 0.22 -30.45
N VAL A 167 0.53 -0.86 -29.85
CA VAL A 167 1.34 -0.77 -28.64
C VAL A 167 2.81 -0.66 -29.02
N VAL A 168 3.52 0.31 -28.42
CA VAL A 168 4.97 0.41 -28.47
C VAL A 168 5.51 -0.02 -27.12
N ARG A 169 6.47 -0.96 -27.08
CA ARG A 169 7.13 -1.40 -25.86
C ARG A 169 8.64 -1.44 -26.03
N PRO A 170 9.43 -0.61 -25.34
CA PRO A 170 10.88 -0.69 -25.39
C PRO A 170 11.37 -1.99 -24.78
N SER A 171 12.42 -2.56 -25.38
CA SER A 171 13.01 -3.79 -24.87
C SER A 171 13.94 -3.51 -23.70
N PHE A 172 14.01 -4.46 -22.75
CA PHE A 172 14.86 -4.38 -21.56
C PHE A 172 14.63 -3.14 -20.67
N THR A 173 13.48 -2.48 -20.80
CA THR A 173 13.04 -1.46 -19.85
C THR A 173 12.08 -2.07 -18.82
N MET A 174 12.17 -1.63 -17.57
CA MET A 174 11.34 -2.15 -16.48
C MET A 174 10.10 -1.27 -16.25
N GLY A 175 9.00 -1.89 -15.80
CA GLY A 175 7.82 -1.17 -15.31
C GLY A 175 7.07 -0.35 -16.37
N GLY A 176 7.18 -0.71 -17.65
CA GLY A 176 6.51 0.00 -18.75
C GLY A 176 7.20 1.30 -19.17
N LEU A 177 8.44 1.55 -18.72
CA LEU A 177 9.22 2.73 -19.11
C LEU A 177 9.32 2.85 -20.64
N GLY A 178 8.78 3.95 -21.18
CA GLY A 178 8.73 4.25 -22.62
C GLY A 178 7.71 3.41 -23.41
N SER A 179 6.89 2.59 -22.74
CA SER A 179 5.79 1.88 -23.37
C SER A 179 4.55 2.76 -23.47
N GLY A 180 3.73 2.57 -24.51
CA GLY A 180 2.48 3.31 -24.66
C GLY A 180 1.71 2.95 -25.92
N PHE A 181 0.46 3.41 -25.98
CA PHE A 181 -0.36 3.30 -27.18
C PHE A 181 -0.06 4.46 -28.12
N ALA A 182 0.28 4.14 -29.36
CA ALA A 182 0.33 5.12 -30.43
C ALA A 182 -1.02 5.11 -31.17
N PHE A 183 -1.76 6.20 -31.11
CA PHE A 183 -3.04 6.34 -31.84
C PHE A 183 -2.83 6.88 -33.26
N ASP A 184 -1.70 7.55 -33.49
CA ASP A 184 -1.30 8.06 -34.78
C ASP A 184 0.24 8.08 -34.93
N GLU A 185 0.72 8.57 -36.08
CA GLU A 185 2.16 8.66 -36.35
C GLU A 185 2.89 9.64 -35.43
N ALA A 186 2.23 10.70 -34.96
CA ALA A 186 2.86 11.68 -34.08
C ALA A 186 3.12 11.06 -32.71
N ASP A 187 2.14 10.32 -32.16
CA ASP A 187 2.32 9.51 -30.97
C ASP A 187 3.40 8.45 -31.18
N LEU A 188 3.39 7.74 -32.32
CA LEU A 188 4.36 6.69 -32.60
C LEU A 188 5.79 7.23 -32.59
N ARG A 189 6.03 8.36 -33.26
CA ARG A 189 7.36 8.99 -33.30
C ARG A 189 7.82 9.44 -31.92
N ARG A 190 6.90 9.95 -31.10
CA ARG A 190 7.19 10.38 -29.73
C ARG A 190 7.53 9.18 -28.84
N ILE A 191 6.64 8.19 -28.78
CA ILE A 191 6.76 7.04 -27.89
C ILE A 191 7.92 6.14 -28.32
N ALA A 192 7.98 5.73 -29.59
CA ALA A 192 9.06 4.89 -30.08
C ALA A 192 10.40 5.63 -30.17
N GLY A 193 10.39 6.95 -30.37
CA GLY A 193 11.62 7.76 -30.36
C GLY A 193 12.26 7.79 -28.98
N ALA A 194 11.45 8.06 -27.95
CA ALA A 194 11.87 7.92 -26.56
C ALA A 194 12.26 6.47 -26.24
N GLY A 195 11.44 5.50 -26.63
CA GLY A 195 11.69 4.08 -26.41
C GLY A 195 13.02 3.58 -26.98
N LEU A 196 13.36 3.96 -28.22
CA LEU A 196 14.64 3.64 -28.83
C LEU A 196 15.80 4.33 -28.10
N HIS A 197 15.63 5.60 -27.69
CA HIS A 197 16.65 6.33 -26.94
C HIS A 197 16.92 5.72 -25.56
N ASP A 198 15.86 5.38 -24.84
CA ASP A 198 15.90 4.89 -23.46
C ASP A 198 16.25 3.39 -23.39
N SER A 199 15.99 2.61 -24.45
CA SER A 199 16.33 1.19 -24.51
C SER A 199 17.85 0.98 -24.53
N PRO A 200 18.43 0.20 -23.60
CA PRO A 200 19.87 -0.11 -23.60
C PRO A 200 20.36 -0.80 -24.88
N THR A 201 19.46 -1.53 -25.56
CA THR A 201 19.73 -2.22 -26.84
C THR A 201 19.23 -1.44 -28.06
N HIS A 202 18.74 -0.21 -27.89
CA HIS A 202 18.13 0.59 -28.96
C HIS A 202 17.05 -0.17 -29.75
N GLU A 203 16.08 -0.74 -29.03
CA GLU A 203 15.08 -1.68 -29.57
C GLU A 203 13.69 -1.39 -28.99
N VAL A 204 12.67 -1.43 -29.84
CA VAL A 204 11.25 -1.37 -29.44
C VAL A 204 10.45 -2.48 -30.14
N LEU A 205 9.51 -3.07 -29.42
CA LEU A 205 8.51 -4.01 -29.91
C LEU A 205 7.23 -3.23 -30.24
N LEU A 206 6.74 -3.38 -31.48
CA LEU A 206 5.40 -2.93 -31.88
C LEU A 206 4.43 -4.11 -31.84
N GLU A 207 3.20 -3.90 -31.37
CA GLU A 207 2.17 -4.94 -31.32
C GLU A 207 0.82 -4.45 -31.81
N GLU A 208 0.06 -5.36 -32.43
CA GLU A 208 -1.35 -5.13 -32.76
C GLU A 208 -2.11 -4.70 -31.50
N SER A 209 -2.98 -3.71 -31.66
CA SER A 209 -3.81 -3.26 -30.55
C SER A 209 -4.98 -4.20 -30.34
N ILE A 210 -5.08 -4.70 -29.11
CA ILE A 210 -6.26 -5.38 -28.55
C ILE A 210 -7.04 -4.45 -27.60
N LEU A 211 -6.80 -3.13 -27.68
CA LEU A 211 -7.51 -2.11 -26.91
C LEU A 211 -9.02 -2.27 -27.07
N GLY A 212 -9.74 -2.26 -25.95
CA GLY A 212 -11.20 -2.42 -25.92
C GLY A 212 -11.70 -3.86 -25.95
N TRP A 213 -10.82 -4.87 -26.07
CA TRP A 213 -11.23 -6.27 -25.90
C TRP A 213 -11.59 -6.56 -24.43
N LYS A 214 -12.35 -7.62 -24.20
CA LYS A 214 -12.66 -8.09 -22.84
C LYS A 214 -11.40 -8.70 -22.22
N GLU A 215 -11.15 -8.44 -20.94
CA GLU A 215 -9.99 -8.98 -20.22
C GLU A 215 -10.45 -9.92 -19.10
N TYR A 216 -9.87 -11.12 -19.07
CA TYR A 216 -10.19 -12.19 -18.12
C TYR A 216 -8.94 -12.72 -17.44
N GLU A 217 -9.08 -13.18 -16.20
CA GLU A 217 -8.02 -13.85 -15.45
C GLU A 217 -8.52 -15.18 -14.91
N LEU A 218 -7.67 -16.21 -14.98
CA LEU A 218 -7.90 -17.50 -14.35
C LEU A 218 -6.84 -17.73 -13.28
N GLU A 219 -7.29 -18.04 -12.07
CA GLU A 219 -6.43 -18.55 -11.00
C GLU A 219 -6.45 -20.08 -11.05
N LEU A 220 -5.32 -20.70 -11.38
CA LEU A 220 -5.19 -22.14 -11.47
C LEU A 220 -4.28 -22.68 -10.37
N MET A 221 -4.51 -23.92 -9.96
CA MET A 221 -3.61 -24.70 -9.12
C MET A 221 -3.36 -26.08 -9.69
N ARG A 222 -2.13 -26.56 -9.57
CA ARG A 222 -1.70 -27.87 -10.05
C ARG A 222 -0.77 -28.59 -9.08
N ASP A 223 -0.93 -29.91 -8.99
CA ASP A 223 -0.09 -30.80 -8.18
C ASP A 223 0.70 -31.84 -9.00
N THR A 224 1.50 -32.64 -8.31
CA THR A 224 2.39 -33.65 -8.90
C THR A 224 1.66 -34.86 -9.48
N ALA A 225 0.37 -35.06 -9.17
CA ALA A 225 -0.48 -36.06 -9.80
C ALA A 225 -1.17 -35.53 -11.06
N ASP A 226 -0.84 -34.31 -11.48
CA ASP A 226 -1.48 -33.60 -12.59
C ASP A 226 -2.97 -33.30 -12.33
N ASN A 227 -3.39 -33.27 -11.06
CA ASN A 227 -4.67 -32.67 -10.73
C ASN A 227 -4.52 -31.15 -10.96
N THR A 228 -5.43 -30.59 -11.76
CA THR A 228 -5.48 -29.16 -12.04
C THR A 228 -6.88 -28.65 -11.81
N VAL A 229 -7.01 -27.55 -11.07
CA VAL A 229 -8.29 -26.90 -10.76
C VAL A 229 -8.23 -25.42 -11.12
N VAL A 230 -9.34 -24.88 -11.63
CA VAL A 230 -9.56 -23.44 -11.74
C VAL A 230 -10.22 -22.97 -10.44
N VAL A 231 -9.47 -22.24 -9.62
CA VAL A 231 -9.95 -21.76 -8.32
C VAL A 231 -10.90 -20.59 -8.49
N CYS A 232 -10.60 -19.66 -9.39
CA CYS A 232 -11.42 -18.49 -9.62
C CYS A 232 -11.27 -17.98 -11.05
N THR A 233 -12.33 -17.33 -11.54
CA THR A 233 -12.35 -16.63 -12.82
C THR A 233 -12.75 -15.19 -12.58
N ILE A 234 -11.95 -14.27 -13.09
CA ILE A 234 -12.12 -12.85 -12.90
C ILE A 234 -12.40 -12.23 -14.27
N GLU A 235 -13.41 -11.37 -14.35
CA GLU A 235 -13.71 -10.57 -15.53
C GLU A 235 -13.47 -9.09 -15.20
N ASN A 236 -12.74 -8.40 -16.06
CA ASN A 236 -12.49 -6.98 -15.90
C ASN A 236 -13.67 -6.18 -16.48
N VAL A 237 -14.17 -5.20 -15.71
CA VAL A 237 -15.20 -4.26 -16.18
C VAL A 237 -14.59 -3.24 -17.11
N ASP A 238 -13.40 -2.73 -16.74
CA ASP A 238 -12.60 -1.92 -17.64
C ASP A 238 -11.96 -2.83 -18.70
N PRO A 239 -12.11 -2.56 -20.01
CA PRO A 239 -11.56 -3.42 -21.06
C PRO A 239 -10.04 -3.27 -21.19
N VAL A 240 -9.42 -4.17 -21.96
CA VAL A 240 -7.99 -4.17 -22.25
C VAL A 240 -7.53 -2.76 -22.64
N GLY A 241 -6.48 -2.29 -21.97
CA GLY A 241 -5.96 -0.92 -22.06
C GLY A 241 -5.76 -0.28 -20.70
N VAL A 242 -6.51 -0.76 -19.70
CA VAL A 242 -6.29 -0.50 -18.27
C VAL A 242 -5.72 -1.75 -17.65
N HIS A 243 -4.61 -1.64 -16.92
CA HIS A 243 -4.00 -2.79 -16.23
C HIS A 243 -4.99 -3.41 -15.23
N THR A 244 -5.07 -4.73 -15.12
CA THR A 244 -5.97 -5.46 -14.20
C THR A 244 -5.96 -4.93 -12.75
N GLY A 245 -4.77 -4.61 -12.23
CA GLY A 245 -4.58 -3.94 -10.94
C GLY A 245 -5.24 -2.55 -10.81
N ASP A 246 -5.37 -1.79 -11.90
CA ASP A 246 -6.06 -0.49 -11.98
C ASP A 246 -7.51 -0.59 -12.48
N SER A 247 -7.96 -1.78 -12.89
CA SER A 247 -9.33 -2.06 -13.33
C SER A 247 -10.26 -2.35 -12.17
N ILE A 248 -11.54 -2.00 -12.34
CA ILE A 248 -12.66 -2.64 -11.63
C ILE A 248 -12.79 -4.07 -12.18
N THR A 249 -12.84 -5.06 -11.29
CA THR A 249 -12.95 -6.47 -11.67
C THR A 249 -14.04 -7.18 -10.89
N VAL A 250 -14.58 -8.24 -11.46
CA VAL A 250 -15.65 -9.05 -10.87
C VAL A 250 -15.29 -10.54 -10.85
N ALA A 251 -15.78 -11.24 -9.83
CA ALA A 251 -15.75 -12.70 -9.77
C ALA A 251 -17.16 -13.23 -9.41
N PRO A 252 -17.67 -14.28 -10.09
CA PRO A 252 -17.05 -14.98 -11.23
C PRO A 252 -17.11 -14.15 -12.53
N SER A 253 -16.65 -14.71 -13.66
CA SER A 253 -16.93 -14.13 -14.99
C SER A 253 -18.43 -14.18 -15.29
N LEU A 254 -18.98 -13.12 -15.88
CA LEU A 254 -20.42 -12.91 -16.07
C LEU A 254 -20.84 -12.97 -17.55
N THR A 255 -19.96 -12.62 -18.48
CA THR A 255 -20.32 -12.46 -19.91
C THR A 255 -19.76 -13.51 -20.86
N LEU A 256 -19.12 -14.56 -20.34
CA LEU A 256 -18.71 -15.73 -21.12
C LEU A 256 -19.85 -16.74 -21.20
N THR A 257 -20.08 -17.29 -22.38
CA THR A 257 -20.83 -18.54 -22.48
C THR A 257 -20.01 -19.69 -21.88
N ASP A 258 -20.68 -20.75 -21.41
CA ASP A 258 -19.99 -21.94 -20.90
C ASP A 258 -18.97 -22.49 -21.92
N ARG A 259 -19.26 -22.43 -23.24
CA ARG A 259 -18.32 -22.90 -24.26
C ARG A 259 -17.04 -22.06 -24.32
N GLU A 260 -17.16 -20.75 -24.19
CA GLU A 260 -15.99 -19.85 -24.18
C GLU A 260 -15.21 -20.05 -22.88
N TYR A 261 -15.91 -20.16 -21.75
CA TYR A 261 -15.31 -20.48 -20.45
C TYR A 261 -14.52 -21.79 -20.50
N GLN A 262 -15.12 -22.89 -20.97
CA GLN A 262 -14.43 -24.18 -21.07
C GLN A 262 -13.20 -24.10 -21.99
N LYS A 263 -13.28 -23.30 -23.07
CA LYS A 263 -12.14 -23.09 -23.96
C LYS A 263 -11.00 -22.34 -23.26
N LEU A 264 -11.31 -21.27 -22.51
CA LEU A 264 -10.32 -20.55 -21.70
C LEU A 264 -9.71 -21.46 -20.62
N ARG A 265 -10.55 -22.25 -19.96
CA ARG A 265 -10.15 -23.25 -18.96
C ARG A 265 -9.18 -24.29 -19.54
N ASP A 266 -9.52 -24.90 -20.68
CA ASP A 266 -8.68 -25.90 -21.33
C ASP A 266 -7.31 -25.32 -21.73
N ILE A 267 -7.31 -24.13 -22.35
CA ILE A 267 -6.08 -23.41 -22.72
C ILE A 267 -5.24 -23.12 -21.46
N GLY A 268 -5.85 -22.62 -20.39
CA GLY A 268 -5.16 -22.33 -19.14
C GLY A 268 -4.51 -23.58 -18.52
N ILE A 269 -5.21 -24.71 -18.55
CA ILE A 269 -4.70 -26.01 -18.08
C ILE A 269 -3.52 -26.50 -18.94
N ASP A 270 -3.58 -26.31 -20.26
CA ASP A 270 -2.49 -26.71 -21.14
C ASP A 270 -1.25 -25.81 -20.96
N ILE A 271 -1.45 -24.50 -20.74
CA ILE A 271 -0.37 -23.54 -20.47
C ILE A 271 0.35 -23.84 -19.16
N ILE A 272 -0.37 -24.04 -18.04
CA ILE A 272 0.26 -24.35 -16.73
C ILE A 272 1.08 -25.65 -16.80
N ARG A 273 0.60 -26.65 -17.56
CA ARG A 273 1.34 -27.90 -17.83
C ARG A 273 2.59 -27.67 -18.66
N ALA A 274 2.48 -26.88 -19.73
CA ALA A 274 3.57 -26.66 -20.68
C ALA A 274 4.72 -25.83 -20.09
N VAL A 275 4.39 -24.82 -19.29
CA VAL A 275 5.37 -24.08 -18.49
C VAL A 275 5.97 -24.95 -17.39
N GLY A 276 5.19 -25.87 -16.82
CA GLY A 276 5.69 -26.88 -15.88
C GLY A 276 5.58 -26.46 -14.42
N VAL A 277 4.56 -25.67 -14.07
CA VAL A 277 4.19 -25.43 -12.67
C VAL A 277 3.48 -26.70 -12.17
N ASP A 278 4.15 -27.50 -11.36
CA ASP A 278 3.67 -28.83 -10.90
C ASP A 278 3.42 -28.93 -9.39
N THR A 279 3.72 -27.86 -8.63
CA THR A 279 3.56 -27.82 -7.16
C THR A 279 3.08 -26.45 -6.65
N GLY A 280 2.05 -25.86 -7.26
CA GLY A 280 1.64 -24.51 -6.88
C GLY A 280 0.47 -23.94 -7.67
N GLY A 281 0.25 -22.64 -7.48
CA GLY A 281 -0.74 -21.85 -8.22
C GLY A 281 -0.10 -20.87 -9.21
N CYS A 282 -0.88 -20.46 -10.19
CA CYS A 282 -0.53 -19.39 -11.13
C CYS A 282 -1.76 -18.61 -11.57
N ASN A 283 -1.54 -17.39 -12.02
CA ASN A 283 -2.53 -16.54 -12.67
C ASN A 283 -2.26 -16.51 -14.19
N ILE A 284 -3.30 -16.66 -15.01
CA ILE A 284 -3.20 -16.53 -16.48
C ILE A 284 -4.21 -15.48 -16.95
N GLN A 285 -3.74 -14.54 -17.77
CA GLN A 285 -4.55 -13.45 -18.32
C GLN A 285 -4.89 -13.66 -19.79
N PHE A 286 -6.13 -13.36 -20.16
CA PHE A 286 -6.68 -13.54 -21.50
C PHE A 286 -7.37 -12.25 -21.97
N ALA A 287 -7.22 -11.93 -23.25
CA ALA A 287 -8.07 -11.01 -23.97
C ALA A 287 -9.01 -11.78 -24.89
N VAL A 288 -10.31 -11.45 -24.87
CA VAL A 288 -11.32 -12.06 -25.74
C VAL A 288 -11.96 -10.97 -26.59
N ASN A 289 -11.93 -11.16 -27.91
CA ASN A 289 -12.60 -10.26 -28.83
C ASN A 289 -14.13 -10.42 -28.69
N PRO A 290 -14.87 -9.35 -28.33
CA PRO A 290 -16.32 -9.43 -28.18
C PRO A 290 -17.06 -9.76 -29.49
N ASP A 291 -16.46 -9.51 -30.66
CA ASP A 291 -17.13 -9.68 -31.95
C ASP A 291 -17.09 -11.13 -32.48
N ASP A 292 -15.98 -11.84 -32.27
CA ASP A 292 -15.73 -13.16 -32.88
C ASP A 292 -15.22 -14.24 -31.91
N GLY A 293 -14.95 -13.90 -30.65
CA GLY A 293 -14.44 -14.83 -29.64
C GLY A 293 -12.99 -15.27 -29.88
N ARG A 294 -12.20 -14.52 -30.66
CA ARG A 294 -10.73 -14.72 -30.74
C ARG A 294 -10.13 -14.52 -29.35
N ILE A 295 -9.26 -15.46 -28.95
CA ILE A 295 -8.63 -15.49 -27.62
C ILE A 295 -7.15 -15.21 -27.79
N ILE A 296 -6.66 -14.21 -27.08
CA ILE A 296 -5.25 -13.89 -26.95
C ILE A 296 -4.84 -14.12 -25.50
N VAL A 297 -3.76 -14.86 -25.28
CA VAL A 297 -3.16 -14.96 -23.94
C VAL A 297 -2.19 -13.78 -23.77
N ILE A 298 -2.39 -13.01 -22.71
CA ILE A 298 -1.60 -11.81 -22.41
C ILE A 298 -0.30 -12.22 -21.70
N GLU A 299 -0.44 -12.87 -20.55
CA GLU A 299 0.68 -13.34 -19.73
C GLU A 299 0.27 -14.45 -18.77
N MET A 300 1.28 -15.12 -18.19
CA MET A 300 1.12 -15.99 -17.03
C MET A 300 2.10 -15.59 -15.93
N ASN A 301 1.62 -15.57 -14.70
CA ASN A 301 2.42 -15.34 -13.50
C ASN A 301 2.58 -16.67 -12.73
N PRO A 302 3.76 -17.32 -12.75
CA PRO A 302 4.00 -18.64 -12.12
C PRO A 302 4.23 -18.55 -10.60
N ARG A 303 3.40 -17.77 -9.92
CA ARG A 303 3.47 -17.46 -8.48
C ARG A 303 2.10 -16.99 -7.99
N VAL A 304 1.98 -16.79 -6.67
CA VAL A 304 0.86 -16.01 -6.14
C VAL A 304 0.95 -14.54 -6.59
N SER A 305 -0.20 -13.89 -6.64
CA SER A 305 -0.41 -12.53 -7.16
C SER A 305 -1.45 -11.78 -6.32
N ARG A 306 -1.64 -10.49 -6.61
CA ARG A 306 -2.82 -9.72 -6.18
C ARG A 306 -4.12 -10.47 -6.49
N SER A 307 -4.26 -10.93 -7.73
CA SER A 307 -5.43 -11.65 -8.21
C SER A 307 -5.66 -12.95 -7.44
N SER A 308 -4.61 -13.64 -7.01
CA SER A 308 -4.72 -14.84 -6.17
C SER A 308 -5.19 -14.52 -4.74
N ALA A 309 -4.79 -13.37 -4.18
CA ALA A 309 -5.29 -12.92 -2.88
C ALA A 309 -6.78 -12.56 -2.99
N LEU A 310 -7.15 -11.77 -4.01
CA LEU A 310 -8.53 -11.46 -4.35
C LEU A 310 -9.37 -12.73 -4.54
N ALA A 311 -8.90 -13.68 -5.33
CA ALA A 311 -9.57 -14.96 -5.57
C ALA A 311 -9.72 -15.78 -4.28
N SER A 312 -8.72 -15.78 -3.41
CA SER A 312 -8.80 -16.47 -2.12
C SER A 312 -9.89 -15.88 -1.23
N LYS A 313 -10.03 -14.54 -1.21
CA LYS A 313 -11.12 -13.87 -0.47
C LYS A 313 -12.47 -14.08 -1.14
N ALA A 314 -12.53 -13.95 -2.46
CA ALA A 314 -13.77 -14.13 -3.22
C ALA A 314 -14.37 -15.53 -3.04
N THR A 315 -13.52 -16.55 -3.05
CA THR A 315 -13.97 -17.96 -3.02
C THR A 315 -13.96 -18.58 -1.64
N GLY A 316 -13.13 -18.07 -0.72
CA GLY A 316 -12.79 -18.76 0.53
C GLY A 316 -11.72 -19.85 0.37
N PHE A 317 -11.23 -20.10 -0.85
CA PHE A 317 -10.20 -21.10 -1.13
C PHE A 317 -8.79 -20.53 -0.86
N PRO A 318 -8.03 -21.03 0.12
CA PRO A 318 -6.79 -20.38 0.57
C PRO A 318 -5.59 -20.79 -0.30
N ILE A 319 -5.42 -20.13 -1.45
CA ILE A 319 -4.44 -20.50 -2.50
C ILE A 319 -3.01 -20.59 -1.95
N ALA A 320 -2.54 -19.60 -1.18
CA ALA A 320 -1.17 -19.56 -0.68
C ALA A 320 -0.88 -20.71 0.32
N LYS A 321 -1.82 -20.99 1.23
CA LYS A 321 -1.76 -22.13 2.16
C LYS A 321 -1.66 -23.47 1.42
N ILE A 322 -2.48 -23.66 0.40
CA ILE A 322 -2.47 -24.91 -0.39
C ILE A 322 -1.19 -24.99 -1.21
N ALA A 323 -0.75 -23.90 -1.84
CA ALA A 323 0.49 -23.86 -2.61
C ALA A 323 1.72 -24.24 -1.75
N ALA A 324 1.79 -23.78 -0.50
CA ALA A 324 2.84 -24.18 0.43
C ALA A 324 2.84 -25.68 0.75
N LYS A 325 1.65 -26.31 0.88
CA LYS A 325 1.55 -27.77 1.06
C LYS A 325 1.97 -28.53 -0.19
N LEU A 326 1.53 -28.08 -1.38
CA LEU A 326 1.91 -28.70 -2.65
C LEU A 326 3.42 -28.66 -2.86
N ALA A 327 4.07 -27.54 -2.50
CA ALA A 327 5.52 -27.37 -2.60
C ALA A 327 6.32 -28.39 -1.76
N ILE A 328 5.75 -28.91 -0.67
CA ILE A 328 6.35 -29.97 0.17
C ILE A 328 5.81 -31.37 -0.13
N GLY A 329 5.15 -31.55 -1.28
CA GLY A 329 4.80 -32.86 -1.85
C GLY A 329 3.35 -33.31 -1.73
N TYR A 330 2.50 -32.57 -1.01
CA TYR A 330 1.07 -32.90 -0.93
C TYR A 330 0.42 -32.84 -2.30
N ARG A 331 -0.69 -33.56 -2.44
CA ARG A 331 -1.59 -33.48 -3.59
C ARG A 331 -2.92 -32.84 -3.19
N LEU A 332 -3.64 -32.27 -4.15
CA LEU A 332 -4.91 -31.57 -3.89
C LEU A 332 -5.97 -32.49 -3.28
N ASP A 333 -5.96 -33.79 -3.63
CA ASP A 333 -6.88 -34.80 -3.07
C ASP A 333 -6.57 -35.16 -1.60
N GLU A 334 -5.40 -34.77 -1.10
CA GLU A 334 -4.93 -35.08 0.26
C GLU A 334 -5.12 -33.91 1.23
N ILE A 335 -5.39 -32.72 0.70
CA ILE A 335 -5.56 -31.50 1.50
C ILE A 335 -7.07 -31.30 1.73
N PRO A 336 -7.55 -31.23 2.97
CA PRO A 336 -8.95 -30.92 3.25
C PRO A 336 -9.26 -29.45 2.93
N ASN A 337 -10.47 -29.16 2.45
CA ASN A 337 -11.00 -27.81 2.35
C ASN A 337 -11.26 -27.26 3.76
N ASP A 338 -10.66 -26.11 4.08
CA ASP A 338 -10.73 -25.50 5.42
C ASP A 338 -12.15 -25.08 5.83
N ILE A 339 -12.95 -24.62 4.87
CA ILE A 339 -14.27 -24.03 5.12
C ILE A 339 -15.34 -25.10 5.36
N THR A 340 -15.37 -26.14 4.52
CA THR A 340 -16.36 -27.23 4.66
C THR A 340 -15.87 -28.34 5.60
N ARG A 341 -14.56 -28.58 5.66
CA ARG A 341 -13.89 -29.69 6.38
C ARG A 341 -14.34 -31.10 5.99
N VAL A 342 -15.19 -31.23 4.97
CA VAL A 342 -15.75 -32.51 4.51
C VAL A 342 -15.42 -32.81 3.05
N THR A 343 -14.87 -31.85 2.31
CA THR A 343 -14.38 -32.01 0.93
C THR A 343 -12.86 -31.84 0.84
N PRO A 344 -12.19 -32.42 -0.16
CA PRO A 344 -10.78 -32.14 -0.45
C PRO A 344 -10.61 -30.78 -1.14
N ALA A 345 -9.37 -30.31 -1.32
CA ALA A 345 -9.00 -29.13 -2.08
C ALA A 345 -9.00 -29.37 -3.61
N SER A 346 -9.14 -30.61 -4.06
CA SER A 346 -9.24 -30.99 -5.47
C SER A 346 -10.65 -30.74 -6.05
N PHE A 347 -11.11 -29.50 -6.04
CA PHE A 347 -12.39 -29.05 -6.61
C PHE A 347 -12.27 -27.63 -7.15
N GLU A 348 -13.25 -27.21 -7.97
CA GLU A 348 -13.39 -25.83 -8.46
C GLU A 348 -14.50 -25.14 -7.64
N PRO A 349 -14.20 -24.03 -6.93
CA PRO A 349 -15.20 -23.31 -6.16
C PRO A 349 -16.40 -22.83 -6.98
N THR A 350 -17.58 -22.83 -6.37
CA THR A 350 -18.81 -22.26 -6.95
C THR A 350 -19.33 -21.16 -6.03
N LEU A 351 -19.67 -20.01 -6.63
CA LEU A 351 -20.12 -18.81 -5.92
C LEU A 351 -21.61 -18.61 -6.18
N ASP A 352 -22.40 -18.38 -5.13
CA ASP A 352 -23.81 -17.96 -5.23
C ASP A 352 -23.99 -16.45 -4.98
N TYR A 353 -22.90 -15.71 -5.16
CA TYR A 353 -22.80 -14.27 -5.03
C TYR A 353 -21.83 -13.70 -6.08
N VAL A 354 -21.82 -12.37 -6.19
CA VAL A 354 -20.90 -11.60 -7.03
C VAL A 354 -19.94 -10.83 -6.13
N VAL A 355 -18.67 -10.88 -6.47
CA VAL A 355 -17.61 -10.09 -5.85
C VAL A 355 -17.20 -8.99 -6.81
N VAL A 356 -17.04 -7.77 -6.32
CA VAL A 356 -16.52 -6.63 -7.08
C VAL A 356 -15.30 -6.08 -6.35
N LYS A 357 -14.20 -5.92 -7.08
CA LYS A 357 -13.00 -5.20 -6.64
C LYS A 357 -12.93 -3.85 -7.33
N VAL A 358 -12.60 -2.81 -6.57
CA VAL A 358 -12.37 -1.46 -7.09
C VAL A 358 -11.02 -0.95 -6.58
N PRO A 359 -10.14 -0.44 -7.47
CA PRO A 359 -8.82 0.05 -7.09
C PRO A 359 -8.87 1.43 -6.41
N ARG A 360 -7.91 1.66 -5.52
CA ARG A 360 -7.75 2.91 -4.75
C ARG A 360 -6.54 3.70 -5.26
N PHE A 361 -6.76 4.97 -5.65
CA PHE A 361 -5.73 5.87 -6.20
C PHE A 361 -5.52 7.13 -5.35
N ASN A 362 -4.28 7.65 -5.28
CA ASN A 362 -3.93 8.90 -4.59
C ASN A 362 -3.37 9.98 -5.54
N PHE A 363 -3.97 10.19 -6.72
CA PHE A 363 -3.51 11.21 -7.67
C PHE A 363 -3.46 12.62 -7.09
N GLU A 364 -4.29 12.92 -6.08
CA GLU A 364 -4.29 14.22 -5.39
C GLU A 364 -2.94 14.54 -4.71
N LYS A 365 -2.12 13.53 -4.40
CA LYS A 365 -0.76 13.70 -3.84
C LYS A 365 0.30 13.97 -4.89
N PHE A 366 -0.04 13.79 -6.17
CA PHE A 366 0.84 13.95 -7.32
C PHE A 366 0.15 14.82 -8.40
N PRO A 367 -0.09 16.12 -8.13
CA PRO A 367 -0.91 16.97 -9.01
C PRO A 367 -0.37 17.14 -10.44
N ALA A 368 0.93 16.91 -10.65
CA ALA A 368 1.55 16.94 -11.98
C ALA A 368 1.45 15.60 -12.73
N ALA A 369 1.02 14.51 -12.07
CA ALA A 369 0.94 13.20 -12.67
C ALA A 369 -0.24 13.10 -13.65
N ASP A 370 -0.04 12.37 -14.75
CA ASP A 370 -1.10 11.98 -15.66
C ASP A 370 -2.03 10.96 -14.98
N THR A 371 -3.29 11.36 -14.82
CA THR A 371 -4.35 10.57 -14.19
C THR A 371 -4.97 9.53 -15.12
N THR A 372 -4.57 9.51 -16.39
CA THR A 372 -5.02 8.49 -17.36
C THR A 372 -4.56 7.11 -16.91
N LEU A 373 -5.50 6.17 -16.81
CA LEU A 373 -5.18 4.77 -16.51
C LEU A 373 -4.67 4.07 -17.77
N THR A 374 -3.67 3.22 -17.63
CA THR A 374 -2.97 2.58 -18.75
C THR A 374 -2.60 1.14 -18.38
N THR A 375 -1.81 0.47 -19.20
CA THR A 375 -1.19 -0.82 -18.88
C THR A 375 -0.13 -0.75 -17.78
N THR A 376 0.25 0.44 -17.30
CA THR A 376 1.10 0.60 -16.11
C THR A 376 0.26 0.97 -14.90
N MET A 377 0.30 0.12 -13.87
CA MET A 377 -0.45 0.29 -12.63
C MET A 377 -0.04 1.55 -11.84
N LYS A 378 -1.04 2.28 -11.35
CA LYS A 378 -0.91 3.53 -10.55
C LYS A 378 -1.71 3.49 -9.25
N SER A 379 -2.58 2.50 -9.06
CA SER A 379 -3.30 2.29 -7.79
C SER A 379 -2.36 1.90 -6.65
N VAL A 380 -2.75 2.26 -5.43
CA VAL A 380 -1.95 2.08 -4.20
C VAL A 380 -2.57 1.06 -3.23
N GLY A 381 -3.72 0.49 -3.61
CA GLY A 381 -4.48 -0.49 -2.85
C GLY A 381 -5.82 -0.75 -3.53
N GLU A 382 -6.68 -1.53 -2.89
CA GLU A 382 -7.96 -1.95 -3.45
C GLU A 382 -9.00 -2.24 -2.36
N ALA A 383 -10.27 -2.07 -2.71
CA ALA A 383 -11.40 -2.48 -1.90
C ALA A 383 -12.16 -3.60 -2.61
N MET A 384 -12.69 -4.55 -1.85
CA MET A 384 -13.54 -5.62 -2.35
C MET A 384 -14.89 -5.58 -1.64
N ALA A 385 -15.95 -5.98 -2.32
CA ALA A 385 -17.25 -6.21 -1.70
C ALA A 385 -17.98 -7.39 -2.32
N ILE A 386 -18.86 -7.98 -1.51
CA ILE A 386 -19.67 -9.16 -1.87
C ILE A 386 -21.15 -8.77 -1.85
N GLY A 387 -21.91 -9.18 -2.86
CA GLY A 387 -23.35 -9.02 -2.93
C GLY A 387 -24.02 -10.14 -3.71
N ARG A 388 -25.31 -10.42 -3.46
CA ARG A 388 -26.08 -11.45 -4.19
C ARG A 388 -26.35 -11.10 -5.66
N ASN A 389 -26.03 -9.88 -6.06
CA ASN A 389 -26.11 -9.40 -7.44
C ASN A 389 -25.02 -8.33 -7.66
N PHE A 390 -24.72 -8.06 -8.93
CA PHE A 390 -23.68 -7.11 -9.31
C PHE A 390 -23.96 -5.69 -8.82
N THR A 391 -25.20 -5.20 -8.92
CA THR A 391 -25.53 -3.83 -8.47
C THR A 391 -25.22 -3.60 -6.99
N THR A 392 -25.52 -4.58 -6.14
CA THR A 392 -25.21 -4.53 -4.72
C THR A 392 -23.71 -4.59 -4.47
N ALA A 393 -23.01 -5.53 -5.09
CA ALA A 393 -21.57 -5.69 -4.94
C ALA A 393 -20.81 -4.43 -5.41
N LEU A 394 -21.21 -3.85 -6.54
CA LEU A 394 -20.62 -2.62 -7.08
C LEU A 394 -20.84 -1.43 -6.13
N GLN A 395 -22.08 -1.17 -5.70
CA GLN A 395 -22.34 -0.04 -4.80
C GLN A 395 -21.68 -0.20 -3.43
N LYS A 396 -21.52 -1.44 -2.93
CA LYS A 396 -20.72 -1.74 -1.73
C LYS A 396 -19.23 -1.47 -1.96
N ALA A 397 -18.67 -1.91 -3.07
CA ALA A 397 -17.26 -1.71 -3.38
C ALA A 397 -16.92 -0.22 -3.55
N LEU A 398 -17.77 0.55 -4.26
CA LEU A 398 -17.58 1.98 -4.46
C LEU A 398 -17.59 2.79 -3.16
N ARG A 399 -18.47 2.45 -2.20
CA ARG A 399 -18.49 3.11 -0.88
C ARG A 399 -17.40 2.60 0.07
N SER A 400 -16.79 1.44 -0.22
CA SER A 400 -15.65 0.90 0.52
C SER A 400 -14.32 1.56 0.15
N LEU A 401 -14.28 2.39 -0.90
CA LEU A 401 -13.05 3.04 -1.37
C LEU A 401 -12.51 4.12 -0.43
N GLU A 402 -13.30 4.59 0.54
CA GLU A 402 -12.89 5.63 1.49
C GLU A 402 -12.37 6.88 0.76
N LYS A 403 -13.07 7.26 -0.31
CA LYS A 403 -12.75 8.40 -1.16
C LYS A 403 -14.03 9.18 -1.45
N ARG A 404 -14.03 10.49 -1.17
CA ARG A 404 -15.16 11.36 -1.52
C ARG A 404 -15.36 11.34 -3.04
N GLY A 405 -16.61 11.17 -3.47
CA GLY A 405 -16.98 11.14 -4.89
C GLY A 405 -16.80 9.78 -5.58
N SER A 406 -16.42 8.70 -4.87
CA SER A 406 -16.34 7.36 -5.47
C SER A 406 -17.71 6.70 -5.67
N SER A 407 -18.66 6.96 -4.77
CA SER A 407 -20.03 6.44 -4.86
C SER A 407 -20.85 7.19 -5.92
N PHE A 408 -21.78 6.47 -6.56
CA PHE A 408 -22.79 7.09 -7.42
C PHE A 408 -23.66 8.09 -6.64
N HIS A 409 -24.05 9.15 -7.34
CA HIS A 409 -24.85 10.24 -6.76
C HIS A 409 -25.88 10.77 -7.76
N TRP A 410 -26.90 11.44 -7.23
CA TRP A 410 -27.98 12.06 -8.03
C TRP A 410 -28.10 13.56 -7.81
N GLY A 411 -27.03 14.20 -7.33
CA GLY A 411 -26.89 15.66 -7.25
C GLY A 411 -26.92 16.37 -8.61
N GLU A 412 -26.74 17.70 -8.57
CA GLU A 412 -26.66 18.54 -9.77
C GLU A 412 -25.48 18.12 -10.66
N GLU A 413 -25.74 18.07 -11.97
CA GLU A 413 -24.73 17.84 -13.01
C GLU A 413 -24.99 18.87 -14.10
N SER A 414 -23.98 19.71 -14.38
CA SER A 414 -24.10 20.83 -15.31
C SER A 414 -23.57 20.50 -16.71
N ARG A 415 -22.81 19.41 -16.85
CA ARG A 415 -22.24 18.96 -18.12
C ARG A 415 -23.31 18.30 -19.01
N SER A 416 -23.14 18.39 -20.33
CA SER A 416 -24.03 17.68 -21.26
C SER A 416 -23.69 16.18 -21.35
N VAL A 417 -24.61 15.40 -21.92
CA VAL A 417 -24.36 13.97 -22.22
C VAL A 417 -23.12 13.80 -23.10
N GLU A 418 -22.98 14.63 -24.13
CA GLU A 418 -21.84 14.61 -25.05
C GLU A 418 -20.52 14.92 -24.33
N GLU A 419 -20.52 15.91 -23.43
CA GLU A 419 -19.34 16.25 -22.62
C GLU A 419 -18.95 15.10 -21.69
N LEU A 420 -19.91 14.45 -21.03
CA LEU A 420 -19.65 13.33 -20.13
C LEU A 420 -19.12 12.10 -20.88
N LEU A 421 -19.71 11.77 -22.04
CA LEU A 421 -19.24 10.67 -22.88
C LEU A 421 -17.82 10.95 -23.42
N GLU A 422 -17.52 12.19 -23.82
CA GLU A 422 -16.18 12.57 -24.27
C GLU A 422 -15.15 12.40 -23.14
N VAL A 423 -15.47 12.83 -21.92
CA VAL A 423 -14.60 12.63 -20.74
C VAL A 423 -14.42 11.14 -20.45
N ALA A 424 -15.48 10.33 -20.56
CA ALA A 424 -15.43 8.91 -20.26
C ALA A 424 -14.56 8.08 -21.21
N LYS A 425 -14.26 8.58 -22.42
CA LYS A 425 -13.32 7.93 -23.35
C LYS A 425 -11.93 7.73 -22.75
N THR A 426 -11.51 8.64 -21.88
CA THR A 426 -10.22 8.52 -21.18
C THR A 426 -10.44 7.77 -19.87
N PRO A 427 -9.86 6.57 -19.69
CA PRO A 427 -9.95 5.84 -18.42
C PRO A 427 -9.30 6.65 -17.29
N THR A 428 -10.05 6.90 -16.23
CA THR A 428 -9.63 7.64 -15.03
C THR A 428 -10.28 7.02 -13.79
N ASP A 429 -9.77 7.34 -12.59
CA ASP A 429 -10.27 6.81 -11.32
C ASP A 429 -11.71 7.24 -10.95
N GLY A 430 -12.29 8.20 -11.68
CA GLY A 430 -13.69 8.63 -11.57
C GLY A 430 -14.58 8.23 -12.76
N ARG A 431 -14.05 7.49 -13.75
CA ARG A 431 -14.74 7.20 -15.02
C ARG A 431 -16.12 6.57 -14.80
N ILE A 432 -16.23 5.60 -13.89
CA ILE A 432 -17.48 4.88 -13.64
C ILE A 432 -18.61 5.81 -13.18
N VAL A 433 -18.30 6.83 -12.38
CA VAL A 433 -19.27 7.83 -11.91
C VAL A 433 -19.66 8.76 -13.05
N VAL A 434 -18.70 9.20 -13.87
CA VAL A 434 -18.97 10.00 -15.08
C VAL A 434 -19.93 9.26 -16.02
N LEU A 435 -19.72 7.96 -16.23
CA LEU A 435 -20.60 7.13 -17.04
C LEU A 435 -22.00 7.00 -16.45
N GLN A 436 -22.11 6.80 -15.13
CA GLN A 436 -23.39 6.77 -14.47
C GLN A 436 -24.16 8.09 -14.64
N GLN A 437 -23.47 9.25 -14.61
CA GLN A 437 -24.08 10.55 -14.90
C GLN A 437 -24.54 10.67 -16.36
N ALA A 438 -23.74 10.21 -17.32
CA ALA A 438 -24.10 10.25 -18.74
C ALA A 438 -25.36 9.42 -19.01
N LEU A 439 -25.40 8.18 -18.51
CA LEU A 439 -26.55 7.29 -18.63
C LEU A 439 -27.79 7.86 -17.93
N ARG A 440 -27.63 8.49 -16.75
CA ARG A 440 -28.72 9.19 -16.05
C ARG A 440 -29.33 10.33 -16.87
N LEU A 441 -28.50 11.09 -17.59
CA LEU A 441 -28.93 12.23 -18.41
C LEU A 441 -29.45 11.82 -19.80
N GLY A 442 -29.49 10.52 -20.11
CA GLY A 442 -30.12 9.98 -21.32
C GLY A 442 -29.15 9.44 -22.37
N ALA A 443 -27.86 9.25 -22.06
CA ALA A 443 -26.98 8.46 -22.93
C ALA A 443 -27.51 7.02 -23.04
N THR A 444 -27.43 6.42 -24.23
CA THR A 444 -27.77 5.00 -24.40
C THR A 444 -26.58 4.11 -24.03
N PRO A 445 -26.80 2.84 -23.62
CA PRO A 445 -25.72 1.88 -23.41
C PRO A 445 -24.79 1.74 -24.62
N GLU A 446 -25.31 1.84 -25.84
CA GLU A 446 -24.50 1.80 -27.06
C GLU A 446 -23.56 3.00 -27.16
N GLN A 447 -24.03 4.21 -26.84
CA GLN A 447 -23.16 5.40 -26.83
C GLN A 447 -22.07 5.30 -25.76
N ALA A 448 -22.39 4.72 -24.60
CA ALA A 448 -21.43 4.48 -23.54
C ALA A 448 -20.42 3.37 -23.92
N PHE A 449 -20.87 2.31 -24.60
CA PHE A 449 -20.01 1.26 -25.16
C PHE A 449 -19.06 1.84 -26.22
N ASP A 450 -19.57 2.61 -27.18
CA ASP A 450 -18.75 3.26 -28.21
C ASP A 450 -17.68 4.19 -27.62
N ALA A 451 -17.97 4.80 -26.47
CA ALA A 451 -17.02 5.67 -25.77
C ALA A 451 -15.96 4.88 -24.98
N THR A 452 -16.28 3.70 -24.46
CA THR A 452 -15.46 3.08 -23.38
C THR A 452 -15.03 1.64 -23.63
N ALA A 453 -15.72 0.93 -24.52
CA ALA A 453 -15.68 -0.51 -24.72
C ALA A 453 -15.99 -1.36 -23.47
N ILE A 454 -16.54 -0.77 -22.40
CA ILE A 454 -17.06 -1.53 -21.25
C ILE A 454 -18.25 -2.36 -21.72
N ASP A 455 -18.26 -3.66 -21.41
CA ASP A 455 -19.28 -4.58 -21.92
C ASP A 455 -20.71 -4.06 -21.67
N PRO A 456 -21.61 -4.11 -22.67
CA PRO A 456 -22.98 -3.61 -22.55
C PRO A 456 -23.75 -4.18 -21.36
N TRP A 457 -23.43 -5.39 -20.89
CA TRP A 457 -24.03 -5.98 -19.71
C TRP A 457 -23.77 -5.12 -18.46
N PHE A 458 -22.53 -4.66 -18.23
CA PHE A 458 -22.22 -3.80 -17.08
C PHE A 458 -22.89 -2.43 -17.21
N LEU A 459 -22.94 -1.87 -18.42
CA LEU A 459 -23.59 -0.59 -18.69
C LEU A 459 -25.10 -0.66 -18.42
N ASP A 460 -25.76 -1.75 -18.82
CA ASP A 460 -27.16 -2.03 -18.53
C ASP A 460 -27.42 -2.10 -17.01
N GLN A 461 -26.53 -2.71 -16.24
CA GLN A 461 -26.65 -2.71 -14.78
C GLN A 461 -26.53 -1.31 -14.15
N ILE A 462 -25.76 -0.40 -14.75
CA ILE A 462 -25.70 1.00 -14.31
C ILE A 462 -26.99 1.75 -14.67
N VAL A 463 -27.57 1.45 -15.84
CA VAL A 463 -28.92 1.94 -16.21
C VAL A 463 -29.94 1.48 -15.19
N LEU A 464 -29.95 0.19 -14.83
CA LEU A 464 -30.85 -0.35 -13.80
C LEU A 464 -30.70 0.36 -12.45
N ILE A 465 -29.47 0.68 -12.03
CA ILE A 465 -29.24 1.48 -10.82
C ILE A 465 -29.92 2.86 -10.94
N ASN A 466 -29.80 3.54 -12.08
CA ASN A 466 -30.48 4.82 -12.29
C ASN A 466 -32.02 4.68 -12.30
N GLU A 467 -32.56 3.61 -12.90
CA GLU A 467 -34.01 3.33 -12.88
C GLU A 467 -34.54 3.09 -11.46
N VAL A 468 -33.78 2.35 -10.64
CA VAL A 468 -34.12 2.14 -9.23
C VAL A 468 -34.05 3.46 -8.46
N ALA A 469 -33.07 4.32 -8.74
CA ALA A 469 -32.98 5.65 -8.13
C ALA A 469 -34.18 6.53 -8.48
N ASP A 470 -34.64 6.49 -9.74
CA ASP A 470 -35.85 7.18 -10.18
C ASP A 470 -37.08 6.65 -9.45
N ALA A 471 -37.22 5.32 -9.31
CA ALA A 471 -38.30 4.71 -8.55
C ALA A 471 -38.31 5.16 -7.07
N ILE A 472 -37.14 5.26 -6.43
CA ILE A 472 -37.01 5.75 -5.05
C ILE A 472 -37.41 7.22 -4.95
N ARG A 473 -36.90 8.07 -5.85
CA ARG A 473 -37.18 9.50 -5.88
C ARG A 473 -38.66 9.79 -6.09
N ASP A 474 -39.28 9.09 -7.05
CA ASP A 474 -40.63 9.36 -7.51
C ASP A 474 -41.72 8.64 -6.69
N ALA A 475 -41.34 7.71 -5.79
CA ALA A 475 -42.26 7.04 -4.89
C ALA A 475 -42.98 8.02 -3.95
N GLU A 476 -44.29 7.81 -3.73
CA GLU A 476 -45.10 8.67 -2.85
C GLU A 476 -44.55 8.69 -1.41
N GLN A 477 -44.09 7.55 -0.92
CA GLN A 477 -43.53 7.36 0.42
C GLN A 477 -42.42 6.30 0.41
N LEU A 478 -41.54 6.33 1.41
CA LEU A 478 -40.55 5.27 1.65
C LEU A 478 -41.21 4.09 2.39
N ASP A 479 -42.03 3.33 1.68
CA ASP A 479 -42.64 2.11 2.20
C ASP A 479 -41.71 0.88 2.09
N ASP A 480 -42.20 -0.27 2.58
CA ASP A 480 -41.42 -1.51 2.62
C ASP A 480 -40.98 -1.95 1.22
N ALA A 481 -41.86 -1.87 0.22
CA ALA A 481 -41.55 -2.26 -1.15
C ALA A 481 -40.47 -1.35 -1.77
N THR A 482 -40.58 -0.04 -1.58
CA THR A 482 -39.61 0.93 -2.11
C THR A 482 -38.24 0.75 -1.48
N LEU A 483 -38.19 0.58 -0.16
CA LEU A 483 -36.92 0.40 0.55
C LEU A 483 -36.29 -0.96 0.25
N ARG A 484 -37.05 -2.05 0.16
CA ARG A 484 -36.49 -3.36 -0.25
C ARG A 484 -35.88 -3.27 -1.64
N LEU A 485 -36.59 -2.70 -2.61
CA LEU A 485 -36.04 -2.48 -3.95
C LEU A 485 -34.72 -1.70 -3.90
N ALA A 486 -34.66 -0.62 -3.11
CA ALA A 486 -33.44 0.17 -2.94
C ALA A 486 -32.30 -0.68 -2.37
N LYS A 487 -32.55 -1.40 -1.27
CA LYS A 487 -31.52 -2.16 -0.55
C LYS A 487 -31.09 -3.42 -1.31
N ASP A 488 -31.98 -4.05 -2.07
CA ASP A 488 -31.70 -5.20 -2.94
C ASP A 488 -30.76 -4.85 -4.10
N HIS A 489 -30.70 -3.56 -4.47
CA HIS A 489 -29.75 -3.02 -5.44
C HIS A 489 -28.58 -2.26 -4.79
N GLY A 490 -28.41 -2.38 -3.47
CA GLY A 490 -27.24 -1.90 -2.73
C GLY A 490 -27.20 -0.41 -2.42
N PHE A 491 -28.31 0.31 -2.56
CA PHE A 491 -28.37 1.74 -2.21
C PHE A 491 -28.08 1.94 -0.72
N SER A 492 -27.14 2.83 -0.41
CA SER A 492 -26.89 3.24 0.97
C SER A 492 -28.00 4.16 1.48
N ASP A 493 -28.13 4.24 2.80
CA ASP A 493 -29.03 5.16 3.47
C ASP A 493 -28.71 6.62 3.11
N VAL A 494 -27.43 6.94 2.82
CA VAL A 494 -26.99 8.25 2.30
C VAL A 494 -27.55 8.53 0.90
N GLN A 495 -27.53 7.55 0.00
CA GLN A 495 -28.06 7.70 -1.36
C GLN A 495 -29.59 7.83 -1.34
N ILE A 496 -30.28 7.03 -0.52
CA ILE A 496 -31.73 7.14 -0.31
C ILE A 496 -32.07 8.53 0.26
N ALA A 497 -31.31 8.99 1.25
CA ALA A 497 -31.46 10.31 1.85
C ALA A 497 -31.30 11.43 0.82
N GLN A 498 -30.27 11.34 -0.04
CA GLN A 498 -30.05 12.28 -1.14
C GLN A 498 -31.24 12.33 -2.11
N LEU A 499 -31.75 11.17 -2.54
CA LEU A 499 -32.85 11.08 -3.49
C LEU A 499 -34.18 11.64 -2.93
N ARG A 500 -34.35 11.58 -1.61
CA ARG A 500 -35.58 12.01 -0.92
C ARG A 500 -35.51 13.38 -0.26
N GLY A 501 -34.33 14.00 -0.22
CA GLY A 501 -34.11 15.28 0.45
C GLY A 501 -34.26 15.20 1.97
N ILE A 502 -33.86 14.07 2.57
CA ILE A 502 -33.87 13.84 4.04
C ILE A 502 -32.43 13.59 4.52
N SER A 503 -32.24 13.41 5.82
CA SER A 503 -30.95 13.00 6.40
C SER A 503 -30.75 11.48 6.35
N GLU A 504 -29.50 11.04 6.38
CA GLU A 504 -29.12 9.61 6.48
C GLU A 504 -29.76 8.95 7.71
N ALA A 505 -29.77 9.64 8.85
CA ALA A 505 -30.37 9.15 10.09
C ALA A 505 -31.88 8.96 9.96
N GLU A 506 -32.58 9.84 9.24
CA GLU A 506 -34.02 9.69 8.94
C GLU A 506 -34.28 8.51 8.01
N ALA A 507 -33.51 8.36 6.92
CA ALA A 507 -33.62 7.21 6.01
C ALA A 507 -33.43 5.88 6.76
N ARG A 508 -32.41 5.80 7.62
CA ARG A 508 -32.16 4.66 8.50
C ARG A 508 -33.31 4.41 9.47
N ALA A 509 -33.83 5.45 10.12
CA ALA A 509 -34.93 5.32 11.08
C ALA A 509 -36.21 4.78 10.44
N VAL A 510 -36.55 5.22 9.22
CA VAL A 510 -37.69 4.68 8.46
C VAL A 510 -37.45 3.20 8.15
N ARG A 511 -36.27 2.86 7.63
CA ARG A 511 -35.86 1.49 7.31
C ARG A 511 -35.95 0.56 8.53
N HIS A 512 -35.41 0.98 9.67
CA HIS A 512 -35.48 0.23 10.93
C HIS A 512 -36.91 0.13 11.47
N GLY A 513 -37.71 1.18 11.35
CA GLY A 513 -39.12 1.20 11.77
C GLY A 513 -40.00 0.19 11.01
N LEU A 514 -39.61 -0.14 9.77
CA LEU A 514 -40.24 -1.16 8.94
C LEU A 514 -39.63 -2.57 9.12
N GLY A 515 -38.60 -2.71 9.97
CA GLY A 515 -37.90 -3.98 10.19
C GLY A 515 -37.04 -4.42 9.01
N ILE A 516 -36.61 -3.49 8.14
CA ILE A 516 -35.78 -3.79 6.98
C ILE A 516 -34.31 -3.68 7.41
N ARG A 517 -33.66 -4.83 7.60
CA ARG A 517 -32.25 -4.94 7.96
C ARG A 517 -31.60 -6.00 7.08
N PRO A 518 -30.28 -5.92 6.82
CA PRO A 518 -29.61 -6.98 6.13
C PRO A 518 -29.57 -8.23 7.01
N VAL A 519 -29.57 -9.39 6.36
CA VAL A 519 -29.09 -10.65 6.92
C VAL A 519 -27.64 -10.86 6.50
N TYR A 520 -26.97 -11.82 7.12
CA TYR A 520 -25.59 -12.13 6.80
C TYR A 520 -25.47 -13.55 6.27
N LYS A 521 -24.83 -13.66 5.11
CA LYS A 521 -24.56 -14.89 4.36
C LYS A 521 -23.10 -15.29 4.53
N THR A 522 -22.80 -16.56 4.35
CA THR A 522 -21.47 -17.13 4.60
C THR A 522 -20.78 -17.50 3.30
N VAL A 523 -19.51 -17.13 3.17
CA VAL A 523 -18.63 -17.61 2.09
C VAL A 523 -18.30 -19.07 2.35
N ASP A 524 -18.71 -19.97 1.44
CA ASP A 524 -18.69 -21.41 1.68
C ASP A 524 -17.90 -22.24 0.66
N THR A 525 -17.37 -21.62 -0.40
CA THR A 525 -16.70 -22.23 -1.58
C THR A 525 -17.60 -23.10 -2.49
N CYS A 526 -18.86 -23.37 -2.11
CA CYS A 526 -19.68 -24.44 -2.70
C CYS A 526 -21.17 -24.09 -2.91
N ALA A 527 -21.56 -22.83 -2.77
CA ALA A 527 -22.92 -22.34 -3.08
C ALA A 527 -24.04 -23.13 -2.35
N GLY A 528 -23.83 -23.40 -1.06
CA GLY A 528 -24.77 -24.10 -0.20
C GLY A 528 -24.82 -25.62 -0.36
N GLU A 529 -23.95 -26.24 -1.17
CA GLU A 529 -23.90 -27.70 -1.34
C GLU A 529 -23.49 -28.41 -0.03
N PHE A 530 -22.56 -27.82 0.72
CA PHE A 530 -22.06 -28.33 2.00
C PHE A 530 -22.13 -27.26 3.09
N PRO A 531 -22.32 -27.64 4.37
CA PRO A 531 -22.27 -26.68 5.46
C PRO A 531 -20.90 -26.00 5.58
N ALA A 532 -20.88 -24.67 5.61
CA ALA A 532 -19.70 -23.90 5.98
C ALA A 532 -19.56 -23.84 7.50
N LEU A 533 -18.36 -24.19 8.00
CA LEU A 533 -18.04 -24.13 9.43
C LEU A 533 -17.23 -22.89 9.80
N THR A 534 -16.72 -22.19 8.79
CA THR A 534 -15.91 -20.98 8.95
C THR A 534 -16.82 -19.74 8.88
N PRO A 535 -16.87 -18.91 9.92
CA PRO A 535 -17.74 -17.72 9.99
C PRO A 535 -17.15 -16.53 9.22
N TYR A 536 -17.09 -16.67 7.89
CA TYR A 536 -16.76 -15.61 6.96
C TYR A 536 -18.07 -15.07 6.34
N HIS A 537 -18.50 -13.89 6.78
CA HIS A 537 -19.79 -13.31 6.45
C HIS A 537 -19.75 -12.08 5.55
N TYR A 538 -20.84 -11.84 4.83
CA TYR A 538 -21.16 -10.61 4.11
C TYR A 538 -22.67 -10.29 4.21
N SER A 539 -23.03 -9.01 4.14
CA SER A 539 -24.41 -8.55 4.24
C SER A 539 -25.20 -8.73 2.94
N SER A 540 -26.48 -9.06 3.06
CA SER A 540 -27.45 -9.13 1.98
C SER A 540 -28.87 -8.84 2.49
N TYR A 541 -29.74 -8.27 1.66
CA TYR A 541 -31.16 -8.06 1.99
C TYR A 541 -32.00 -9.30 1.62
N ASP A 542 -31.58 -10.46 2.13
CA ASP A 542 -32.21 -11.76 1.91
C ASP A 542 -33.08 -12.18 3.11
N SER A 543 -33.55 -13.42 3.12
CA SER A 543 -34.58 -13.92 4.05
C SER A 543 -34.03 -14.48 5.36
N GLU A 544 -32.82 -15.06 5.36
CA GLU A 544 -32.25 -15.76 6.52
C GLU A 544 -30.79 -15.36 6.80
N THR A 545 -30.46 -15.25 8.09
CA THR A 545 -29.09 -15.01 8.56
C THR A 545 -28.42 -16.32 8.97
N GLU A 546 -27.13 -16.42 8.68
CA GLU A 546 -26.29 -17.60 8.95
C GLU A 546 -25.33 -17.39 10.12
N ILE A 547 -25.48 -16.28 10.85
CA ILE A 547 -24.71 -15.99 12.04
C ILE A 547 -25.12 -16.93 13.17
N ALA A 548 -24.18 -17.73 13.67
CA ALA A 548 -24.40 -18.59 14.83
C ALA A 548 -24.46 -17.77 16.14
N ALA A 549 -25.25 -18.23 17.12
CA ALA A 549 -25.22 -17.67 18.47
C ALA A 549 -23.96 -18.10 19.23
N SER A 550 -23.50 -17.26 20.17
CA SER A 550 -22.34 -17.52 21.02
C SER A 550 -22.54 -16.95 22.42
N GLU A 551 -22.07 -17.69 23.42
CA GLU A 551 -22.08 -17.30 24.84
C GLU A 551 -20.79 -16.57 25.27
N ARG A 552 -19.78 -16.50 24.38
CA ARG A 552 -18.54 -15.76 24.65
C ARG A 552 -18.80 -14.27 24.56
N THR A 553 -18.17 -13.51 25.45
CA THR A 553 -18.18 -12.04 25.36
C THR A 553 -17.35 -11.60 24.16
N LYS A 554 -17.92 -10.70 23.36
CA LYS A 554 -17.40 -10.33 22.04
C LYS A 554 -16.68 -8.99 22.06
N VAL A 555 -15.59 -8.88 21.31
CA VAL A 555 -14.94 -7.60 21.00
C VAL A 555 -14.90 -7.41 19.48
N VAL A 556 -15.46 -6.29 19.02
CA VAL A 556 -15.51 -5.94 17.60
C VAL A 556 -14.33 -5.04 17.27
N ILE A 557 -13.58 -5.38 16.23
CA ILE A 557 -12.40 -4.67 15.75
C ILE A 557 -12.72 -4.15 14.36
N ILE A 558 -12.70 -2.83 14.19
CA ILE A 558 -12.91 -2.19 12.89
C ILE A 558 -11.55 -2.02 12.22
N GLY A 559 -11.38 -2.64 11.06
CA GLY A 559 -10.14 -2.66 10.30
C GLY A 559 -9.84 -1.33 9.61
N SER A 560 -8.85 -1.36 8.70
CA SER A 560 -8.34 -0.16 8.04
C SER A 560 -8.99 0.20 6.71
N GLY A 561 -9.78 -0.69 6.11
CA GLY A 561 -10.25 -0.51 4.74
C GLY A 561 -9.10 -0.56 3.72
N PRO A 562 -9.31 -0.08 2.48
CA PRO A 562 -8.32 -0.18 1.42
C PRO A 562 -7.05 0.62 1.75
N ASN A 563 -5.90 0.00 1.46
CA ASN A 563 -4.59 0.65 1.62
C ASN A 563 -4.48 1.91 0.75
N ARG A 564 -3.80 2.92 1.28
CA ARG A 564 -3.52 4.20 0.62
C ARG A 564 -2.31 4.88 1.26
N ILE A 565 -1.71 5.86 0.59
CA ILE A 565 -0.57 6.60 1.15
C ILE A 565 -0.97 7.24 2.49
N GLY A 566 -0.23 6.89 3.55
CA GLY A 566 -0.49 7.31 4.93
C GLY A 566 -1.33 6.33 5.77
N GLN A 567 -2.01 5.37 5.15
CA GLN A 567 -2.80 4.33 5.79
C GLN A 567 -2.58 2.99 5.08
N GLY A 568 -1.49 2.31 5.45
CA GLY A 568 -1.04 1.05 4.86
C GLY A 568 -1.19 -0.15 5.81
N VAL A 569 -0.33 -1.15 5.58
CA VAL A 569 -0.33 -2.44 6.29
C VAL A 569 -0.02 -2.31 7.79
N GLU A 570 0.53 -1.19 8.23
CA GLU A 570 0.87 -0.92 9.64
C GLU A 570 -0.37 -0.93 10.55
N PHE A 571 -1.51 -0.49 10.01
CA PHE A 571 -2.80 -0.48 10.70
C PHE A 571 -3.47 -1.86 10.68
N ASP A 572 -3.31 -2.60 9.58
CA ASP A 572 -3.73 -3.99 9.49
C ASP A 572 -3.01 -4.85 10.53
N TYR A 573 -1.69 -4.69 10.64
CA TYR A 573 -0.85 -5.31 11.66
C TYR A 573 -1.41 -5.11 13.06
N SER A 574 -1.79 -3.87 13.39
CA SER A 574 -2.32 -3.51 14.70
C SER A 574 -3.68 -4.18 14.98
N CYS A 575 -4.55 -4.27 13.96
CA CYS A 575 -5.85 -4.95 14.06
C CYS A 575 -5.70 -6.47 14.24
N VAL A 576 -4.77 -7.09 13.50
CA VAL A 576 -4.46 -8.52 13.59
C VAL A 576 -3.93 -8.87 14.99
N HIS A 577 -3.00 -8.07 15.53
CA HIS A 577 -2.47 -8.26 16.88
C HIS A 577 -3.53 -8.13 17.96
N ALA A 578 -4.48 -7.20 17.79
CA ALA A 578 -5.61 -7.08 18.70
C ALA A 578 -6.50 -8.33 18.67
N SER A 579 -6.78 -8.87 17.48
CA SER A 579 -7.54 -10.11 17.36
C SER A 579 -6.85 -11.27 18.11
N PHE A 580 -5.55 -11.50 17.86
CA PHE A 580 -4.83 -12.57 18.54
C PHE A 580 -4.77 -12.39 20.06
N ALA A 581 -4.43 -11.20 20.54
CA ALA A 581 -4.30 -10.95 21.98
C ALA A 581 -5.63 -11.03 22.73
N LEU A 582 -6.74 -10.64 22.09
CA LEU A 582 -8.07 -10.72 22.69
C LEU A 582 -8.65 -12.13 22.62
N ALA A 583 -8.35 -12.89 21.56
CA ALA A 583 -8.70 -14.30 21.48
C ALA A 583 -7.96 -15.11 22.56
N ASP A 584 -6.65 -14.90 22.74
CA ASP A 584 -5.84 -15.52 23.80
C ASP A 584 -6.36 -15.16 25.20
N ALA A 585 -6.99 -13.98 25.34
CA ALA A 585 -7.65 -13.53 26.55
C ALA A 585 -9.04 -14.14 26.79
N GLY A 586 -9.56 -14.93 25.86
CA GLY A 586 -10.84 -15.61 25.95
C GLY A 586 -12.04 -14.86 25.36
N PHE A 587 -11.83 -13.67 24.77
CA PHE A 587 -12.89 -12.95 24.05
C PHE A 587 -13.16 -13.61 22.71
N GLU A 588 -14.40 -13.54 22.23
CA GLU A 588 -14.71 -13.83 20.83
C GLU A 588 -14.39 -12.59 19.99
N THR A 589 -13.47 -12.70 19.04
CA THR A 589 -13.03 -11.57 18.22
C THR A 589 -13.78 -11.48 16.91
N ILE A 590 -14.28 -10.29 16.59
CA ILE A 590 -15.04 -10.02 15.37
C ILE A 590 -14.29 -8.97 14.58
N MET A 591 -13.86 -9.32 13.37
CA MET A 591 -13.19 -8.40 12.46
C MET A 591 -14.19 -7.85 11.45
N VAL A 592 -14.17 -6.53 11.22
CA VAL A 592 -14.92 -5.88 10.12
C VAL A 592 -13.93 -5.13 9.24
N ASN A 593 -13.73 -5.59 8.00
CA ASN A 593 -12.81 -4.96 7.06
C ASN A 593 -13.17 -5.32 5.60
N CYS A 594 -12.68 -4.56 4.62
CA CYS A 594 -12.98 -4.76 3.20
C CYS A 594 -11.76 -4.77 2.27
N ASN A 595 -10.55 -4.85 2.81
CA ASN A 595 -9.33 -4.95 2.02
C ASN A 595 -8.98 -6.42 1.73
N PRO A 596 -9.00 -6.86 0.45
CA PRO A 596 -8.72 -8.25 0.10
C PRO A 596 -7.24 -8.65 0.25
N GLU A 597 -6.31 -7.67 0.27
CA GLU A 597 -4.87 -7.92 0.32
C GLU A 597 -4.37 -8.27 1.74
N THR A 598 -5.21 -8.15 2.76
CA THR A 598 -4.78 -8.08 4.17
C THR A 598 -4.90 -9.38 4.96
N VAL A 599 -4.15 -9.46 6.06
CA VAL A 599 -4.22 -10.59 6.99
C VAL A 599 -5.46 -10.49 7.88
N SER A 600 -5.95 -9.27 8.19
CA SER A 600 -7.19 -9.13 8.96
C SER A 600 -8.41 -9.72 8.28
N THR A 601 -8.45 -9.75 6.95
CA THR A 601 -9.52 -10.40 6.17
C THR A 601 -9.23 -11.87 5.86
N ASP A 602 -8.22 -12.48 6.51
CA ASP A 602 -8.12 -13.93 6.60
C ASP A 602 -9.09 -14.44 7.67
N TYR A 603 -9.93 -15.40 7.31
CA TYR A 603 -10.92 -15.99 8.21
C TYR A 603 -10.29 -16.73 9.40
N ASP A 604 -9.00 -17.07 9.32
CA ASP A 604 -8.28 -17.67 10.45
C ASP A 604 -7.73 -16.62 11.45
N THR A 605 -7.89 -15.32 11.17
CA THR A 605 -7.36 -14.24 12.03
C THR A 605 -8.30 -13.90 13.19
N SER A 606 -9.61 -14.05 13.02
CA SER A 606 -10.63 -13.73 14.02
C SER A 606 -11.64 -14.86 14.18
N ASP A 607 -12.34 -14.89 15.32
CA ASP A 607 -13.40 -15.88 15.52
C ASP A 607 -14.56 -15.68 14.52
N ARG A 608 -14.80 -14.45 14.05
CA ARG A 608 -15.73 -14.13 12.96
C ARG A 608 -15.19 -13.01 12.09
N LEU A 609 -15.41 -13.10 10.78
CA LEU A 609 -15.02 -12.09 9.80
C LEU A 609 -16.25 -11.55 9.07
N TYR A 610 -16.41 -10.23 9.07
CA TYR A 610 -17.38 -9.53 8.23
C TYR A 610 -16.63 -8.75 7.15
N PHE A 611 -16.81 -9.18 5.89
CA PHE A 611 -16.20 -8.52 4.75
C PHE A 611 -17.12 -7.42 4.22
N GLU A 612 -17.15 -6.30 4.94
CA GLU A 612 -18.14 -5.23 4.79
C GLU A 612 -17.50 -3.85 4.62
N PRO A 613 -18.17 -2.91 3.93
CA PRO A 613 -17.72 -1.53 3.86
C PRO A 613 -17.59 -0.90 5.26
N LEU A 614 -16.61 -0.02 5.43
CA LEU A 614 -16.38 0.68 6.70
C LEU A 614 -17.17 1.99 6.77
N THR A 615 -18.48 1.91 6.51
CA THR A 615 -19.40 3.04 6.70
C THR A 615 -20.15 2.91 8.01
N LEU A 616 -20.68 4.02 8.52
CA LEU A 616 -21.50 3.99 9.74
C LEU A 616 -22.72 3.08 9.57
N GLU A 617 -23.36 3.10 8.40
CA GLU A 617 -24.49 2.22 8.11
C GLU A 617 -24.12 0.74 8.21
N ASP A 618 -23.10 0.31 7.46
CA ASP A 618 -22.73 -1.10 7.34
C ASP A 618 -22.20 -1.63 8.69
N VAL A 619 -21.39 -0.84 9.40
CA VAL A 619 -20.87 -1.20 10.74
C VAL A 619 -21.99 -1.31 11.78
N LEU A 620 -22.97 -0.40 11.79
CA LEU A 620 -24.09 -0.48 12.74
C LEU A 620 -24.97 -1.71 12.51
N GLU A 621 -25.15 -2.16 11.26
CA GLU A 621 -25.86 -3.42 10.99
C GLU A 621 -25.06 -4.65 11.46
N VAL A 622 -23.73 -4.64 11.35
CA VAL A 622 -22.88 -5.72 11.88
C VAL A 622 -23.01 -5.77 13.41
N LEU A 623 -22.88 -4.61 14.07
CA LEU A 623 -23.04 -4.51 15.53
C LEU A 623 -24.43 -4.95 15.99
N HIS A 624 -25.47 -4.61 15.22
CA HIS A 624 -26.82 -5.08 15.49
C HIS A 624 -26.91 -6.61 15.41
N ALA A 625 -26.44 -7.22 14.32
CA ALA A 625 -26.48 -8.67 14.14
C ALA A 625 -25.66 -9.43 15.21
N GLU A 626 -24.51 -8.88 15.59
CA GLU A 626 -23.68 -9.45 16.65
C GLU A 626 -24.31 -9.32 18.05
N SER A 627 -25.05 -8.21 18.30
CA SER A 627 -25.82 -8.02 19.54
C SER A 627 -27.00 -9.00 19.66
N GLN A 628 -27.54 -9.46 18.54
CA GLN A 628 -28.60 -10.48 18.54
C GLN A 628 -28.05 -11.89 18.79
N SER A 629 -26.77 -12.12 18.48
CA SER A 629 -26.13 -13.43 18.59
C SER A 629 -25.25 -13.59 19.83
N GLY A 630 -25.12 -12.58 20.69
CA GLY A 630 -24.36 -12.65 21.94
C GLY A 630 -24.06 -11.29 22.58
N GLU A 631 -23.25 -11.27 23.63
CA GLU A 631 -22.91 -10.04 24.38
C GLU A 631 -21.67 -9.35 23.78
N ILE A 632 -21.81 -8.08 23.38
CA ILE A 632 -20.70 -7.24 22.92
C ILE A 632 -20.14 -6.43 24.11
N LEU A 633 -18.86 -6.62 24.43
CA LEU A 633 -18.15 -5.80 25.43
C LEU A 633 -17.96 -4.37 24.93
N GLY A 634 -17.57 -4.24 23.66
CA GLY A 634 -17.39 -2.96 22.98
C GLY A 634 -16.63 -3.09 21.66
N VAL A 635 -16.33 -1.93 21.08
CA VAL A 635 -15.75 -1.77 19.74
C VAL A 635 -14.42 -1.06 19.82
N ILE A 636 -13.40 -1.55 19.10
CA ILE A 636 -12.09 -0.93 18.94
C ILE A 636 -12.02 -0.23 17.59
N CYS A 637 -11.78 1.09 17.61
CA CYS A 637 -11.67 1.92 16.41
C CYS A 637 -10.27 2.53 16.24
N GLN A 638 -9.42 2.49 17.26
CA GLN A 638 -8.17 3.24 17.33
C GLN A 638 -6.99 2.55 16.65
N LEU A 639 -7.18 1.34 16.12
CA LEU A 639 -6.10 0.53 15.54
C LEU A 639 -6.09 0.51 14.01
N GLY A 640 -7.23 0.75 13.36
CA GLY A 640 -7.38 0.71 11.91
C GLY A 640 -7.12 2.05 11.19
N GLY A 641 -6.57 3.05 11.85
CA GLY A 641 -6.29 4.36 11.24
C GLY A 641 -7.54 5.24 11.09
N GLN A 642 -7.55 6.19 10.14
CA GLN A 642 -8.53 7.29 10.15
C GLN A 642 -9.97 6.86 9.90
N THR A 643 -10.18 5.85 9.05
CA THR A 643 -11.52 5.36 8.68
C THR A 643 -12.34 4.98 9.91
N PRO A 644 -11.90 4.03 10.77
CA PRO A 644 -12.66 3.68 11.96
C PRO A 644 -12.71 4.79 13.01
N LEU A 645 -11.70 5.66 13.12
CA LEU A 645 -11.77 6.83 13.99
C LEU A 645 -12.96 7.74 13.64
N GLY A 646 -13.20 7.98 12.34
CA GLY A 646 -14.34 8.79 11.86
C GLY A 646 -15.71 8.18 12.18
N LEU A 647 -15.79 6.89 12.50
CA LEU A 647 -17.03 6.20 12.86
C LEU A 647 -17.29 6.17 14.37
N ALA A 648 -16.27 6.41 15.19
CA ALA A 648 -16.31 6.13 16.62
C ALA A 648 -17.43 6.88 17.36
N GLN A 649 -17.66 8.17 17.05
CA GLN A 649 -18.75 8.94 17.65
C GLN A 649 -20.13 8.40 17.24
N GLY A 650 -20.33 8.09 15.96
CA GLY A 650 -21.60 7.54 15.48
C GLY A 650 -21.93 6.16 16.06
N ILE A 651 -20.91 5.34 16.34
CA ILE A 651 -21.05 4.05 17.03
C ILE A 651 -21.44 4.26 18.50
N GLU A 652 -20.80 5.21 19.19
CA GLU A 652 -21.12 5.57 20.58
C GLU A 652 -22.54 6.14 20.72
N ASP A 653 -22.94 7.02 19.81
CA ASP A 653 -24.29 7.61 19.76
C ASP A 653 -25.38 6.56 19.52
N ALA A 654 -25.05 5.47 18.82
CA ALA A 654 -25.93 4.32 18.63
C ALA A 654 -26.03 3.39 19.85
N GLY A 655 -25.28 3.68 20.92
CA GLY A 655 -25.33 2.98 22.21
C GLY A 655 -24.30 1.86 22.38
N TYR A 656 -23.34 1.71 21.46
CA TYR A 656 -22.25 0.75 21.60
C TYR A 656 -21.05 1.38 22.29
N ARG A 657 -20.43 0.66 23.22
CA ARG A 657 -19.26 1.15 23.95
C ARG A 657 -18.02 1.14 23.06
N ILE A 658 -17.35 2.27 22.92
CA ILE A 658 -15.98 2.33 22.41
C ILE A 658 -15.01 1.88 23.52
N LEU A 659 -14.17 0.89 23.22
CA LEU A 659 -13.11 0.43 24.11
C LEU A 659 -11.86 1.27 23.89
N GLY A 660 -11.07 1.52 24.94
CA GLY A 660 -9.89 2.39 24.85
C GLY A 660 -10.20 3.87 24.98
N THR A 661 -9.40 4.72 24.33
CA THR A 661 -9.58 6.17 24.35
C THR A 661 -10.92 6.56 23.73
N SER A 662 -11.73 7.34 24.45
CA SER A 662 -13.08 7.71 24.00
C SER A 662 -13.07 8.64 22.79
N PRO A 663 -14.15 8.70 21.99
CA PRO A 663 -14.28 9.64 20.88
C PRO A 663 -14.03 11.10 21.29
N ALA A 664 -14.59 11.53 22.43
CA ALA A 664 -14.38 12.88 22.96
C ALA A 664 -12.92 13.17 23.35
N ALA A 665 -12.18 12.16 23.83
CA ALA A 665 -10.75 12.29 24.13
C ALA A 665 -9.90 12.33 22.86
N ILE A 666 -10.28 11.58 21.82
CA ILE A 666 -9.67 11.67 20.49
C ILE A 666 -9.86 13.08 19.91
N GLU A 667 -11.08 13.61 19.95
CA GLU A 667 -11.39 14.97 19.49
C GLU A 667 -10.59 16.04 20.24
N LEU A 668 -10.36 15.87 21.55
CA LEU A 668 -9.54 16.79 22.34
C LEU A 668 -8.09 16.89 21.83
N ALA A 669 -7.55 15.82 21.23
CA ALA A 669 -6.20 15.79 20.68
C ALA A 669 -6.15 16.21 19.19
N GLU A 670 -7.21 15.91 18.42
CA GLU A 670 -7.28 16.25 16.99
C GLU A 670 -7.73 17.70 16.73
N GLU A 671 -8.57 18.27 17.60
CA GLU A 671 -9.02 19.66 17.48
C GLU A 671 -7.98 20.62 18.06
N ARG A 672 -7.52 21.57 17.24
CA ARG A 672 -6.32 22.36 17.53
C ARG A 672 -6.52 23.36 18.67
N GLU A 673 -7.67 24.01 18.80
CA GLU A 673 -7.90 24.95 19.92
C GLU A 673 -7.96 24.22 21.26
N LEU A 674 -8.64 23.07 21.30
CA LEU A 674 -8.70 22.19 22.46
C LEU A 674 -7.30 21.68 22.83
N PHE A 675 -6.55 21.20 21.83
CA PHE A 675 -5.19 20.72 22.06
C PHE A 675 -4.24 21.84 22.51
N SER A 676 -4.31 23.03 21.91
CA SER A 676 -3.48 24.18 22.32
C SER A 676 -3.73 24.56 23.78
N ARG A 677 -4.99 24.62 24.22
CA ARG A 677 -5.34 24.90 25.63
C ARG A 677 -4.81 23.80 26.56
N LEU A 678 -4.88 22.54 26.13
CA LEU A 678 -4.34 21.41 26.87
C LEU A 678 -2.83 21.54 27.07
N LEU A 679 -2.09 21.95 26.03
CA LEU A 679 -0.65 22.18 26.10
C LEU A 679 -0.30 23.36 27.01
N ASP A 680 -1.01 24.48 26.90
CA ASP A 680 -0.83 25.65 27.77
C ASP A 680 -1.02 25.29 29.25
N ASP A 681 -2.09 24.56 29.56
CA ASP A 681 -2.36 24.13 30.92
C ASP A 681 -1.30 23.13 31.42
N ALA A 682 -0.68 22.37 30.52
CA ALA A 682 0.39 21.40 30.80
C ALA A 682 1.79 22.03 30.89
N ASP A 683 1.93 23.34 30.67
CA ASP A 683 3.21 24.04 30.53
C ASP A 683 4.10 23.43 29.43
N LEU A 684 3.45 22.97 28.35
CA LEU A 684 4.10 22.41 27.17
C LEU A 684 4.13 23.43 26.03
N ILE A 685 5.25 23.49 25.33
CA ILE A 685 5.48 24.50 24.31
C ILE A 685 5.06 23.94 22.95
N ALA A 686 4.19 24.66 22.23
CA ALA A 686 3.90 24.42 20.82
C ALA A 686 4.52 25.52 19.94
N PRO A 687 4.74 25.28 18.64
CA PRO A 687 5.07 26.36 17.70
C PRO A 687 4.00 27.46 17.72
N ARG A 688 4.41 28.73 17.52
CA ARG A 688 3.46 29.84 17.37
C ARG A 688 2.52 29.52 16.21
N ASN A 689 1.22 29.62 16.44
CA ASN A 689 0.21 29.15 15.50
C ASN A 689 -1.03 30.06 15.46
N GLY A 690 -1.87 29.86 14.45
CA GLY A 690 -3.18 30.47 14.34
C GLY A 690 -4.06 29.77 13.29
N THR A 691 -5.34 30.11 13.27
CA THR A 691 -6.37 29.45 12.46
C THR A 691 -7.04 30.45 11.53
N ALA A 692 -7.13 30.13 10.24
CA ALA A 692 -7.73 30.97 9.21
C ALA A 692 -8.82 30.23 8.44
N THR A 693 -9.95 30.88 8.18
CA THR A 693 -11.00 30.35 7.29
C THR A 693 -10.97 30.95 5.88
N ASP A 694 -10.12 31.95 5.66
CA ASP A 694 -9.96 32.64 4.39
C ASP A 694 -8.52 33.15 4.18
N VAL A 695 -8.21 33.51 2.93
CA VAL A 695 -6.87 33.94 2.52
C VAL A 695 -6.38 35.20 3.26
N ASN A 696 -7.26 36.14 3.59
CA ASN A 696 -6.85 37.40 4.22
C ASN A 696 -6.52 37.19 5.70
N GLN A 697 -7.29 36.34 6.39
CA GLN A 697 -6.96 35.89 7.74
C GLN A 697 -5.63 35.14 7.75
N ALA A 698 -5.42 34.21 6.81
CA ALA A 698 -4.20 33.42 6.73
C ALA A 698 -2.96 34.31 6.55
N VAL A 699 -3.04 35.32 5.67
CA VAL A 699 -1.95 36.30 5.46
C VAL A 699 -1.66 37.09 6.74
N THR A 700 -2.69 37.58 7.42
CA THR A 700 -2.52 38.34 8.68
C THR A 700 -1.82 37.49 9.73
N ILE A 701 -2.28 36.26 9.93
CA ILE A 701 -1.70 35.32 10.90
C ILE A 701 -0.26 34.97 10.53
N ALA A 702 0.02 34.69 9.25
CA ALA A 702 1.36 34.36 8.78
C ALA A 702 2.36 35.51 9.00
N GLU A 703 1.94 36.76 8.79
CA GLU A 703 2.76 37.95 9.04
C GLU A 703 3.02 38.19 10.54
N GLU A 704 2.05 37.89 11.41
CA GLU A 704 2.20 37.98 12.88
C GLU A 704 3.11 36.89 13.46
N ILE A 705 3.00 35.66 12.93
CA ILE A 705 3.85 34.53 13.30
C ILE A 705 5.28 34.73 12.76
N GLY A 706 5.37 35.19 11.51
CA GLY A 706 6.59 35.37 10.72
C GLY A 706 6.89 34.16 9.83
N TYR A 707 7.37 34.42 8.61
CA TYR A 707 7.79 33.39 7.65
C TYR A 707 9.17 32.76 7.96
N PRO A 708 9.45 31.53 7.51
CA PRO A 708 8.52 30.61 6.85
C PRO A 708 7.43 30.08 7.79
N VAL A 709 6.25 29.76 7.23
CA VAL A 709 5.11 29.17 7.95
C VAL A 709 4.70 27.86 7.28
N LEU A 710 4.26 26.90 8.08
CA LEU A 710 3.63 25.66 7.62
C LEU A 710 2.12 25.88 7.58
N VAL A 711 1.52 25.75 6.40
CA VAL A 711 0.06 25.76 6.26
C VAL A 711 -0.47 24.33 6.26
N ARG A 712 -1.52 24.06 7.03
CA ARG A 712 -2.10 22.71 7.21
C ARG A 712 -3.63 22.75 7.22
N PRO A 713 -4.30 22.14 6.24
CA PRO A 713 -5.75 21.92 6.30
C PRO A 713 -6.13 21.04 7.51
N SER A 714 -7.27 21.31 8.15
CA SER A 714 -7.75 20.48 9.27
C SER A 714 -8.40 19.17 8.79
N PHE A 715 -8.44 18.14 9.65
CA PHE A 715 -9.08 16.83 9.39
C PHE A 715 -8.54 16.06 8.17
N VAL A 716 -7.23 16.14 7.93
CA VAL A 716 -6.55 15.45 6.84
C VAL A 716 -5.45 14.50 7.34
N LEU A 717 -5.21 13.40 6.62
CA LEU A 717 -4.15 12.43 6.92
C LEU A 717 -2.94 12.62 5.99
N GLY A 718 -1.75 12.28 6.49
CA GLY A 718 -0.53 12.18 5.67
C GLY A 718 -0.13 13.52 5.09
N GLY A 719 -0.42 14.61 5.81
CA GLY A 719 -0.12 15.97 5.40
C GLY A 719 -0.81 16.46 4.13
N ARG A 720 -2.01 15.95 3.81
CA ARG A 720 -2.71 16.36 2.58
C ARG A 720 -2.91 17.87 2.52
N GLY A 721 -2.40 18.50 1.45
CA GLY A 721 -2.45 19.94 1.25
C GLY A 721 -1.57 20.74 2.21
N MET A 722 -0.68 20.10 2.98
CA MET A 722 0.30 20.82 3.79
C MET A 722 1.39 21.42 2.89
N GLU A 723 1.83 22.64 3.17
CA GLU A 723 2.91 23.29 2.42
C GLU A 723 3.72 24.25 3.31
N ILE A 724 5.04 24.28 3.09
CA ILE A 724 5.91 25.29 3.70
C ILE A 724 5.91 26.52 2.79
N VAL A 725 5.43 27.63 3.34
CA VAL A 725 5.25 28.89 2.63
C VAL A 725 6.27 29.90 3.15
N TYR A 726 6.98 30.56 2.24
CA TYR A 726 8.10 31.44 2.55
C TYR A 726 7.76 32.93 2.47
N ASP A 727 6.68 33.29 1.79
CA ASP A 727 6.25 34.68 1.61
C ASP A 727 4.74 34.80 1.30
N THR A 728 4.22 36.03 1.42
CA THR A 728 2.81 36.36 1.18
C THR A 728 2.33 36.04 -0.25
N PRO A 729 3.09 36.32 -1.33
CA PRO A 729 2.72 35.89 -2.68
C PRO A 729 2.49 34.38 -2.79
N SER A 730 3.39 33.57 -2.23
CA SER A 730 3.29 32.11 -2.25
C SER A 730 2.07 31.62 -1.46
N LEU A 731 1.74 32.27 -0.33
CA LEU A 731 0.53 31.95 0.44
C LEU A 731 -0.76 32.20 -0.35
N ARG A 732 -0.81 33.28 -1.12
CA ARG A 732 -1.97 33.59 -1.97
C ARG A 732 -2.10 32.59 -3.12
N ASP A 733 -0.98 32.21 -3.74
CA ASP A 733 -0.95 31.20 -4.79
C ASP A 733 -1.43 29.83 -4.28
N TYR A 734 -1.01 29.42 -3.08
CA TYR A 734 -1.50 28.21 -2.42
C TYR A 734 -3.04 28.15 -2.40
N PHE A 735 -3.72 29.20 -1.93
CA PHE A 735 -5.19 29.26 -1.90
C PHE A 735 -5.84 29.13 -3.28
N VAL A 736 -5.19 29.64 -4.33
CA VAL A 736 -5.69 29.48 -5.72
C VAL A 736 -5.58 28.01 -6.15
N ARG A 737 -4.45 27.36 -5.89
CA ARG A 737 -4.20 25.97 -6.31
C ARG A 737 -5.12 24.95 -5.64
N ILE A 738 -5.58 25.23 -4.43
CA ILE A 738 -6.41 24.29 -3.65
C ILE A 738 -7.91 24.61 -3.67
N ALA A 739 -8.33 25.65 -4.39
CA ALA A 739 -9.72 26.12 -4.38
C ALA A 739 -10.73 25.00 -4.74
N ASP A 740 -10.39 24.18 -5.74
CA ASP A 740 -11.25 23.09 -6.23
C ASP A 740 -11.22 21.84 -5.34
N GLN A 741 -10.38 21.82 -4.30
CA GLN A 741 -10.23 20.66 -3.42
C GLN A 741 -11.23 20.65 -2.26
N ALA A 742 -11.96 21.77 -2.05
CA ALA A 742 -12.94 21.93 -0.97
C ALA A 742 -12.41 21.53 0.43
N ILE A 743 -11.14 21.83 0.71
CA ILE A 743 -10.45 21.50 1.97
C ILE A 743 -10.31 22.69 2.93
N ILE A 744 -10.74 23.89 2.52
CA ILE A 744 -10.78 25.09 3.37
C ILE A 744 -12.15 25.75 3.26
N GLY A 745 -12.79 26.03 4.39
CA GLY A 745 -14.06 26.74 4.44
C GLY A 745 -14.67 26.81 5.84
N PRO A 746 -15.92 27.31 5.97
CA PRO A 746 -16.64 27.28 7.24
C PRO A 746 -16.76 25.84 7.77
N GLY A 747 -16.12 25.54 8.90
CA GLY A 747 -16.03 24.18 9.48
C GLY A 747 -14.78 23.38 9.08
N MET A 748 -13.95 23.87 8.16
CA MET A 748 -12.66 23.28 7.77
C MET A 748 -11.60 24.38 7.73
N PRO A 749 -11.07 24.82 8.88
CA PRO A 749 -10.10 25.90 8.90
C PRO A 749 -8.69 25.45 8.45
N LEU A 750 -7.91 26.41 7.96
CA LEU A 750 -6.49 26.28 7.68
C LEU A 750 -5.67 26.67 8.92
N LEU A 751 -4.83 25.76 9.38
CA LEU A 751 -3.85 26.03 10.42
C LEU A 751 -2.60 26.65 9.81
N VAL A 752 -2.06 27.68 10.45
CA VAL A 752 -0.82 28.34 10.07
C VAL A 752 0.13 28.26 11.27
N ASP A 753 1.18 27.45 11.17
CA ASP A 753 2.18 27.27 12.23
C ASP A 753 3.51 27.90 11.83
N ARG A 754 4.28 28.36 12.82
CA ARG A 754 5.69 28.71 12.62
C ARG A 754 6.44 27.47 12.18
N PHE A 755 7.10 27.54 11.03
CA PHE A 755 8.00 26.49 10.60
C PHE A 755 9.27 26.50 11.47
N LEU A 756 9.64 25.35 12.03
CA LEU A 756 10.82 25.17 12.87
C LEU A 756 11.99 24.73 12.00
N ASP A 757 12.74 25.71 11.49
CA ASP A 757 13.94 25.48 10.68
C ASP A 757 15.03 24.74 11.47
N ASP A 758 15.79 23.86 10.80
CA ASP A 758 16.88 23.03 11.37
C ASP A 758 16.49 22.24 12.65
N ALA A 759 15.23 21.79 12.77
CA ALA A 759 14.76 21.08 13.96
C ALA A 759 14.83 19.55 13.81
N ILE A 760 15.21 18.85 14.89
CA ILE A 760 15.18 17.38 14.95
C ILE A 760 13.76 16.94 15.28
N GLU A 761 13.14 16.14 14.41
CA GLU A 761 11.84 15.54 14.65
C GLU A 761 11.95 14.22 15.44
N ILE A 762 11.01 14.01 16.35
CA ILE A 762 10.97 12.87 17.27
C ILE A 762 9.57 12.27 17.26
N ASP A 763 9.48 10.97 17.02
CA ASP A 763 8.26 10.18 17.23
C ASP A 763 8.35 9.38 18.53
N VAL A 764 7.26 9.33 19.28
CA VAL A 764 7.15 8.54 20.50
C VAL A 764 5.90 7.70 20.44
N ASP A 765 6.06 6.38 20.47
CA ASP A 765 4.93 5.46 20.68
C ASP A 765 4.90 5.01 22.14
N ALA A 766 3.72 5.09 22.77
CA ALA A 766 3.53 4.78 24.17
C ALA A 766 2.19 4.10 24.44
N LEU A 767 2.10 3.40 25.57
CA LEU A 767 0.88 2.86 26.14
C LEU A 767 0.53 3.64 27.40
N TYR A 768 -0.77 3.89 27.60
CA TYR A 768 -1.29 4.45 28.83
C TYR A 768 -2.53 3.67 29.26
N ASP A 769 -2.50 3.08 30.45
CA ASP A 769 -3.67 2.42 31.04
C ASP A 769 -4.54 3.38 31.84
N GLY A 770 -4.14 4.65 31.93
CA GLY A 770 -4.76 5.75 32.66
C GLY A 770 -4.25 5.99 34.08
N ASP A 771 -3.28 5.20 34.52
CA ASP A 771 -2.49 5.45 35.73
C ASP A 771 -0.99 5.48 35.39
N ARG A 772 -0.53 4.49 34.61
CA ARG A 772 0.89 4.30 34.26
C ARG A 772 1.13 4.49 32.76
N LEU A 773 2.08 5.36 32.44
CA LEU A 773 2.68 5.45 31.10
C LEU A 773 3.78 4.40 30.93
N TYR A 774 3.76 3.74 29.77
CA TYR A 774 4.79 2.83 29.31
C TYR A 774 5.28 3.28 27.94
N ILE A 775 6.51 3.77 27.84
CA ILE A 775 7.08 4.16 26.54
C ILE A 775 7.37 2.91 25.73
N GLY A 776 6.80 2.80 24.54
CA GLY A 776 7.14 1.75 23.58
C GLY A 776 8.51 1.97 22.96
N GLY A 777 8.72 3.17 22.40
CA GLY A 777 9.99 3.57 21.81
C GLY A 777 10.02 5.07 21.50
N ILE A 778 11.22 5.64 21.50
CA ILE A 778 11.48 7.03 21.09
C ILE A 778 12.35 6.95 19.84
N MET A 779 11.90 7.56 18.75
CA MET A 779 12.55 7.52 17.44
C MET A 779 13.04 8.92 17.10
N GLU A 780 14.25 9.01 16.58
CA GLU A 780 14.81 10.25 16.05
C GLU A 780 14.80 10.18 14.53
N HIS A 781 14.19 11.17 13.87
CA HIS A 781 14.24 11.26 12.42
C HIS A 781 15.61 11.75 11.96
N LEU A 782 16.07 11.27 10.81
CA LEU A 782 17.30 11.80 10.20
C LEU A 782 16.98 13.07 9.43
N GLU A 783 15.87 13.11 8.71
CA GLU A 783 15.33 14.30 8.09
C GLU A 783 14.89 15.33 9.14
N GLU A 784 14.99 16.61 8.78
CA GLU A 784 14.55 17.71 9.63
C GLU A 784 13.03 17.86 9.64
N ALA A 785 12.51 18.48 10.71
CA ALA A 785 11.09 18.77 10.83
C ALA A 785 10.61 19.61 9.64
N GLY A 786 9.61 19.10 8.91
CA GLY A 786 9.18 19.68 7.63
C GLY A 786 9.15 18.69 6.49
N ILE A 787 9.89 17.60 6.62
CA ILE A 787 9.65 16.36 5.88
C ILE A 787 8.73 15.50 6.74
N HIS A 788 7.62 15.04 6.17
CA HIS A 788 6.61 14.31 6.90
C HIS A 788 7.17 13.00 7.48
N SER A 789 6.88 12.69 8.75
CA SER A 789 7.32 11.48 9.48
C SER A 789 7.22 10.16 8.73
N GLY A 790 6.19 10.02 7.89
CA GLY A 790 6.00 8.86 7.01
C GLY A 790 7.09 8.68 5.95
N ASP A 791 7.60 9.78 5.38
CA ASP A 791 8.64 9.78 4.34
C ASP A 791 10.05 9.89 4.94
N SER A 792 10.16 10.26 6.22
CA SER A 792 11.43 10.31 6.94
C SER A 792 11.95 8.91 7.27
N SER A 793 13.25 8.77 7.20
CA SER A 793 13.99 7.72 7.86
C SER A 793 14.11 8.03 9.35
N CYS A 794 14.09 7.02 10.20
CA CYS A 794 14.24 7.21 11.64
C CYS A 794 15.05 6.11 12.31
N ALA A 795 15.69 6.45 13.42
CA ALA A 795 16.53 5.56 14.20
C ALA A 795 15.95 5.31 15.59
N LEU A 796 16.06 4.05 16.03
CA LEU A 796 15.74 3.60 17.37
C LEU A 796 16.88 2.71 17.89
N PRO A 797 17.51 3.01 19.04
CA PRO A 797 17.31 4.21 19.86
C PRO A 797 17.72 5.50 19.12
N PRO A 798 17.35 6.69 19.65
CA PRO A 798 17.81 7.97 19.13
C PRO A 798 19.34 8.05 19.07
N MET A 799 19.85 8.68 18.01
CA MET A 799 21.29 8.72 17.68
C MET A 799 22.02 9.90 18.29
N SER A 800 21.37 11.06 18.40
CA SER A 800 21.96 12.30 18.88
C SER A 800 21.33 12.81 20.18
N LEU A 801 20.14 12.34 20.54
CA LEU A 801 19.42 12.81 21.73
C LEU A 801 20.10 12.38 23.05
N GLY A 802 20.25 13.35 23.97
CA GLY A 802 20.77 13.10 25.30
C GLY A 802 19.71 12.54 26.26
N ARG A 803 20.15 11.98 27.41
CA ARG A 803 19.23 11.50 28.46
C ARG A 803 18.25 12.57 28.95
N SER A 804 18.71 13.81 29.06
CA SER A 804 17.85 14.94 29.45
C SER A 804 16.76 15.21 28.42
N ASP A 805 17.03 15.01 27.14
CA ASP A 805 16.05 15.23 26.08
C ASP A 805 15.00 14.12 26.10
N ILE A 806 15.45 12.87 26.23
CA ILE A 806 14.59 11.69 26.42
C ILE A 806 13.68 11.85 27.64
N ASP A 807 14.19 12.37 28.75
CA ASP A 807 13.41 12.56 29.98
C ASP A 807 12.34 13.63 29.81
N ARG A 808 12.68 14.76 29.17
CA ARG A 808 11.68 15.80 28.83
C ARG A 808 10.60 15.26 27.90
N VAL A 809 10.97 14.48 26.90
CA VAL A 809 10.04 13.82 25.97
C VAL A 809 9.09 12.87 26.71
N ARG A 810 9.62 12.05 27.63
CA ARG A 810 8.83 11.15 28.46
C ARG A 810 7.85 11.91 29.37
N GLU A 811 8.32 12.95 30.05
CA GLU A 811 7.50 13.78 30.94
C GLU A 811 6.38 14.48 30.17
N ALA A 812 6.68 15.06 29.01
CA ALA A 812 5.69 15.67 28.14
C ALA A 812 4.66 14.66 27.61
N THR A 813 5.11 13.46 27.22
CA THR A 813 4.23 12.37 26.79
C THR A 813 3.27 11.95 27.89
N LEU A 814 3.74 11.83 29.14
CA LEU A 814 2.89 11.53 30.31
C LEU A 814 1.84 12.61 30.54
N ALA A 815 2.25 13.88 30.49
CA ALA A 815 1.35 15.01 30.70
C ALA A 815 0.23 15.04 29.64
N ILE A 816 0.57 14.79 28.37
CA ILE A 816 -0.39 14.68 27.27
C ILE A 816 -1.32 13.48 27.50
N ALA A 817 -0.78 12.29 27.73
CA ALA A 817 -1.56 11.07 27.93
C ALA A 817 -2.60 11.20 29.06
N HIS A 818 -2.17 11.76 30.19
CA HIS A 818 -3.03 11.98 31.35
C HIS A 818 -4.14 13.00 31.08
N ARG A 819 -3.82 14.12 30.44
CA ARG A 819 -4.81 15.20 30.18
C ARG A 819 -5.79 14.85 29.08
N VAL A 820 -5.33 14.16 28.04
CA VAL A 820 -6.20 13.63 26.98
C VAL A 820 -7.11 12.53 27.53
N GLY A 821 -6.65 11.78 28.53
CA GLY A 821 -7.40 10.65 29.08
C GLY A 821 -7.23 9.39 28.23
N VAL A 822 -6.04 9.19 27.66
CA VAL A 822 -5.72 8.06 26.80
C VAL A 822 -5.97 6.72 27.53
N ARG A 823 -6.47 5.73 26.80
CA ARG A 823 -6.52 4.32 27.23
C ARG A 823 -6.11 3.44 26.05
N GLY A 824 -4.89 2.90 26.10
CA GLY A 824 -4.29 2.14 25.01
C GLY A 824 -3.09 2.87 24.40
N LEU A 825 -3.00 2.92 23.07
CA LEU A 825 -1.89 3.54 22.34
C LEU A 825 -1.99 5.07 22.29
N LEU A 826 -0.82 5.70 22.34
CA LEU A 826 -0.59 7.10 22.06
C LEU A 826 0.67 7.23 21.22
N ASN A 827 0.59 8.01 20.15
CA ASN A 827 1.75 8.53 19.45
C ASN A 827 1.86 10.04 19.70
N VAL A 828 3.07 10.54 19.97
CA VAL A 828 3.32 11.99 20.10
C VAL A 828 4.52 12.36 19.25
N GLN A 829 4.37 13.42 18.46
CA GLN A 829 5.44 13.99 17.65
C GLN A 829 5.97 15.26 18.30
N PHE A 830 7.30 15.35 18.40
CA PHE A 830 8.00 16.51 18.93
C PHE A 830 9.04 17.03 17.94
N ALA A 831 9.42 18.29 18.11
CA ALA A 831 10.60 18.87 17.46
C ALA A 831 11.54 19.45 18.52
N ILE A 832 12.85 19.25 18.36
CA ILE A 832 13.86 19.95 19.15
C ILE A 832 14.56 20.98 18.26
N SER A 833 14.40 22.26 18.61
CA SER A 833 15.08 23.37 17.95
C SER A 833 15.74 24.27 18.99
N ALA A 834 17.02 24.60 18.78
CA ALA A 834 17.84 25.39 19.70
C ALA A 834 17.77 24.94 21.19
N GLY A 835 17.61 23.63 21.43
CA GLY A 835 17.52 23.03 22.77
C GLY A 835 16.14 23.12 23.44
N VAL A 836 15.14 23.69 22.76
CA VAL A 836 13.74 23.76 23.21
C VAL A 836 12.95 22.62 22.58
N LEU A 837 12.15 21.93 23.41
CA LEU A 837 11.26 20.85 22.99
C LEU A 837 9.89 21.45 22.65
N TYR A 838 9.44 21.23 21.41
CA TYR A 838 8.15 21.65 20.90
C TYR A 838 7.25 20.44 20.66
N VAL A 839 5.98 20.52 21.03
CA VAL A 839 4.97 19.53 20.65
C VAL A 839 4.42 19.88 19.28
N ILE A 840 4.44 18.92 18.35
CA ILE A 840 3.87 19.07 17.00
C ILE A 840 2.39 18.65 17.06
N GLU A 841 2.15 17.39 17.36
CA GLU A 841 0.83 16.75 17.43
C GLU A 841 0.83 15.55 18.40
N ALA A 842 -0.37 15.13 18.80
CA ALA A 842 -0.59 13.91 19.57
C ALA A 842 -1.74 13.11 18.94
N ASN A 843 -1.50 11.82 18.74
CA ASN A 843 -2.40 10.89 18.09
C ASN A 843 -2.78 9.79 19.10
N PRO A 844 -3.93 9.88 19.81
CA PRO A 844 -4.33 8.92 20.84
C PRO A 844 -4.90 7.62 20.23
N ARG A 845 -4.12 7.03 19.31
CA ARG A 845 -4.42 5.86 18.48
C ARG A 845 -3.13 5.15 18.08
N ALA A 846 -3.25 4.04 17.37
CA ALA A 846 -2.09 3.44 16.72
C ALA A 846 -1.49 4.40 15.67
N SER A 847 -0.17 4.44 15.63
CA SER A 847 0.62 5.09 14.58
C SER A 847 1.17 4.03 13.63
N ARG A 848 1.67 4.48 12.48
CA ARG A 848 2.34 3.60 11.51
C ARG A 848 3.67 3.05 12.03
N THR A 849 4.27 3.66 13.04
CA THR A 849 5.57 3.24 13.61
C THR A 849 5.44 2.10 14.63
N VAL A 850 4.23 1.78 15.08
CA VAL A 850 3.97 0.70 16.06
C VAL A 850 4.61 -0.65 15.66
N PRO A 851 4.49 -1.14 14.41
CA PRO A 851 5.15 -2.38 14.01
C PRO A 851 6.68 -2.28 14.08
N PHE A 852 7.27 -1.20 13.52
CA PHE A 852 8.71 -0.96 13.57
C PHE A 852 9.25 -0.97 15.00
N VAL A 853 8.64 -0.20 15.91
CA VAL A 853 9.03 -0.14 17.33
C VAL A 853 8.90 -1.52 17.98
N SER A 854 7.80 -2.23 17.67
CA SER A 854 7.55 -3.56 18.24
C SER A 854 8.63 -4.56 17.87
N LYS A 855 9.08 -4.57 16.60
CA LYS A 855 10.14 -5.47 16.12
C LYS A 855 11.53 -5.04 16.59
N ALA A 856 11.83 -3.74 16.59
CA ALA A 856 13.12 -3.22 17.02
C ALA A 856 13.45 -3.59 18.48
N LEU A 857 12.48 -3.41 19.39
CA LEU A 857 12.68 -3.65 20.82
C LEU A 857 12.13 -4.99 21.32
N GLY A 858 11.37 -5.72 20.49
CA GLY A 858 10.68 -6.94 20.91
C GLY A 858 9.59 -6.67 21.95
N ILE A 859 8.82 -5.59 21.77
CA ILE A 859 7.73 -5.17 22.66
C ILE A 859 6.42 -5.21 21.87
N PRO A 860 5.46 -6.10 22.19
CA PRO A 860 4.25 -6.28 21.38
C PRO A 860 3.20 -5.19 21.69
N LEU A 861 3.43 -3.97 21.19
CA LEU A 861 2.65 -2.78 21.55
C LEU A 861 1.16 -2.91 21.21
N ALA A 862 0.81 -3.39 20.03
CA ALA A 862 -0.59 -3.55 19.62
C ALA A 862 -1.34 -4.59 20.46
N LYS A 863 -0.69 -5.73 20.80
CA LYS A 863 -1.26 -6.75 21.71
C LYS A 863 -1.53 -6.14 23.09
N ALA A 864 -0.53 -5.48 23.67
CA ALA A 864 -0.66 -4.84 24.97
C ALA A 864 -1.74 -3.75 24.98
N ALA A 865 -1.82 -2.93 23.94
CA ALA A 865 -2.84 -1.90 23.78
C ALA A 865 -4.25 -2.49 23.77
N SER A 866 -4.49 -3.56 23.00
CA SER A 866 -5.81 -4.21 22.93
C SER A 866 -6.26 -4.76 24.29
N ARG A 867 -5.34 -5.33 25.06
CA ARG A 867 -5.59 -5.81 26.43
C ARG A 867 -5.92 -4.66 27.39
N ILE A 868 -5.21 -3.53 27.27
CA ILE A 868 -5.52 -2.31 28.02
C ILE A 868 -6.90 -1.77 27.67
N MET A 869 -7.25 -1.71 26.39
CA MET A 869 -8.56 -1.27 25.91
C MET A 869 -9.70 -2.17 26.46
N ALA A 870 -9.41 -3.47 26.64
CA ALA A 870 -10.32 -4.44 27.26
C ALA A 870 -10.28 -4.46 28.81
N GLY A 871 -9.42 -3.67 29.45
CA GLY A 871 -9.42 -3.43 30.90
C GLY A 871 -8.20 -3.92 31.70
N SER A 872 -7.17 -4.48 31.05
CA SER A 872 -5.91 -4.84 31.72
C SER A 872 -5.07 -3.60 32.05
N THR A 873 -4.26 -3.67 33.09
CA THR A 873 -3.29 -2.61 33.44
C THR A 873 -1.90 -2.92 32.89
N VAL A 874 -1.07 -1.89 32.71
CA VAL A 874 0.36 -2.06 32.37
C VAL A 874 1.06 -2.93 33.41
N ALA A 875 0.72 -2.80 34.69
CA ALA A 875 1.31 -3.60 35.76
C ALA A 875 1.00 -5.10 35.63
N GLU A 876 -0.23 -5.46 35.25
CA GLU A 876 -0.61 -6.86 34.98
C GLU A 876 0.15 -7.39 33.76
N LEU A 877 0.20 -6.63 32.67
CA LEU A 877 0.90 -7.04 31.45
C LEU A 877 2.41 -7.25 31.66
N VAL A 878 3.02 -6.47 32.55
CA VAL A 878 4.42 -6.69 32.97
C VAL A 878 4.54 -7.97 33.80
N THR A 879 3.60 -8.20 34.72
CA THR A 879 3.61 -9.39 35.59
C THR A 879 3.38 -10.69 34.79
N GLU A 880 2.55 -10.64 33.76
CA GLU A 880 2.28 -11.74 32.82
C GLU A 880 3.45 -11.99 31.85
N GLY A 881 4.42 -11.08 31.77
CA GLY A 881 5.57 -11.17 30.86
C GLY A 881 5.28 -10.72 29.42
N MET A 882 4.10 -10.15 29.14
CA MET A 882 3.80 -9.56 27.83
C MET A 882 4.60 -8.27 27.60
N LEU A 883 4.76 -7.46 28.65
CA LEU A 883 5.60 -6.26 28.63
C LEU A 883 6.86 -6.47 29.48
N PRO A 884 8.04 -6.02 29.01
CA PRO A 884 9.22 -5.91 29.86
C PRO A 884 9.02 -4.99 31.07
N GLU A 885 9.79 -5.16 32.14
CA GLU A 885 9.70 -4.26 33.30
C GLU A 885 10.17 -2.82 32.98
N ALA A 886 11.28 -2.72 32.22
CA ALA A 886 11.82 -1.46 31.73
C ALA A 886 11.25 -1.14 30.35
N ASP A 887 10.75 0.09 30.19
CA ASP A 887 10.15 0.56 28.95
C ASP A 887 11.18 1.10 27.95
N GLY A 888 10.73 1.41 26.73
CA GLY A 888 11.56 1.85 25.60
C GLY A 888 12.24 3.21 25.77
N SER A 889 12.02 3.93 26.87
CA SER A 889 12.77 5.16 27.18
C SER A 889 14.18 4.88 27.73
N ARG A 890 14.48 3.61 28.05
CA ARG A 890 15.76 3.16 28.62
C ARG A 890 16.27 1.93 27.89
N VAL A 891 16.81 2.15 26.70
CA VAL A 891 17.42 1.09 25.89
C VAL A 891 18.83 0.74 26.43
N PRO A 892 19.14 -0.55 26.69
CA PRO A 892 20.47 -0.97 27.14
C PRO A 892 21.59 -0.62 26.14
N LEU A 893 22.80 -0.36 26.63
CA LEU A 893 23.96 0.02 25.77
C LEU A 893 24.33 -1.02 24.70
N GLY A 894 24.04 -2.31 24.96
CA GLY A 894 24.29 -3.40 24.01
C GLY A 894 23.11 -3.72 23.11
N ALA A 895 22.01 -2.97 23.18
CA ALA A 895 20.87 -3.18 22.29
C ALA A 895 21.25 -2.80 20.85
N PRO A 896 20.69 -3.50 19.85
CA PRO A 896 20.90 -3.13 18.45
C PRO A 896 20.27 -1.76 18.14
N VAL A 897 20.80 -1.12 17.11
CA VAL A 897 20.20 0.02 16.44
C VAL A 897 19.33 -0.49 15.31
N ALA A 898 18.10 -0.01 15.26
CA ALA A 898 17.15 -0.21 14.18
C ALA A 898 16.96 1.11 13.43
N VAL A 899 16.98 1.05 12.09
CA VAL A 899 16.73 2.18 11.20
C VAL A 899 15.57 1.82 10.29
N LYS A 900 14.52 2.62 10.30
CA LYS A 900 13.45 2.59 9.30
C LYS A 900 13.82 3.49 8.13
N GLU A 901 13.61 3.01 6.92
CA GLU A 901 13.70 3.82 5.68
C GLU A 901 12.39 3.71 4.89
N ALA A 902 11.96 4.81 4.29
CA ALA A 902 10.74 4.89 3.49
C ALA A 902 11.01 4.51 2.02
N VAL A 903 9.99 4.03 1.31
CA VAL A 903 10.07 3.73 -0.13
C VAL A 903 9.08 4.60 -0.91
N LEU A 904 9.58 5.33 -1.91
CA LEU A 904 8.87 6.39 -2.62
C LEU A 904 8.47 6.00 -4.05
N PRO A 905 7.23 6.28 -4.50
CA PRO A 905 6.71 5.79 -5.78
C PRO A 905 7.04 6.69 -6.98
N PHE A 906 7.98 7.62 -6.89
CA PHE A 906 8.18 8.67 -7.91
C PHE A 906 8.36 8.13 -9.34
N LYS A 907 9.00 6.96 -9.52
CA LYS A 907 9.18 6.32 -10.83
C LYS A 907 7.85 5.96 -11.54
N ARG A 908 6.76 5.78 -10.78
CA ARG A 908 5.43 5.40 -11.29
C ARG A 908 4.61 6.58 -11.77
N PHE A 909 4.94 7.80 -11.34
CA PHE A 909 4.17 8.99 -11.66
C PHE A 909 4.92 9.86 -12.65
N ARG A 910 4.32 10.00 -13.84
CA ARG A 910 4.84 10.83 -14.93
C ARG A 910 3.82 11.90 -15.32
N THR A 911 4.31 13.03 -15.79
CA THR A 911 3.49 14.05 -16.46
C THR A 911 2.99 13.52 -17.80
N ARG A 912 2.01 14.21 -18.41
CA ARG A 912 1.50 13.87 -19.75
C ARG A 912 2.59 13.87 -20.82
N ASP A 913 3.60 14.70 -20.66
CA ASP A 913 4.76 14.78 -21.57
C ASP A 913 5.82 13.71 -21.28
N GLY A 914 5.58 12.81 -20.30
CA GLY A 914 6.42 11.66 -19.98
C GLY A 914 7.54 11.93 -18.96
N GLN A 915 7.63 13.14 -18.42
CA GLN A 915 8.62 13.51 -17.40
C GLN A 915 8.23 12.98 -16.01
N ILE A 916 9.20 12.57 -15.20
CA ILE A 916 8.93 12.15 -13.81
C ILE A 916 8.51 13.35 -12.96
N VAL A 917 7.51 13.17 -12.09
CA VAL A 917 7.05 14.22 -11.16
C VAL A 917 8.12 14.55 -10.11
N ASP A 918 8.10 15.77 -9.56
CA ASP A 918 9.11 16.20 -8.57
C ASP A 918 9.24 15.22 -7.40
N SER A 919 10.49 14.84 -7.10
CA SER A 919 10.84 13.92 -6.02
C SER A 919 11.17 14.62 -4.70
N VAL A 920 10.83 15.90 -4.57
CA VAL A 920 11.02 16.65 -3.31
C VAL A 920 10.16 16.07 -2.21
N LEU A 921 10.82 15.73 -1.11
CA LEU A 921 10.18 15.45 0.17
C LEU A 921 9.66 16.76 0.78
N GLY A 922 8.52 16.69 1.45
CA GLY A 922 7.91 17.84 2.07
C GLY A 922 6.95 17.43 3.18
N PRO A 923 6.10 18.36 3.64
CA PRO A 923 5.20 18.11 4.77
C PRO A 923 4.02 17.20 4.40
N GLU A 924 3.84 16.87 3.12
CA GLU A 924 2.88 15.88 2.65
C GLU A 924 3.57 14.53 2.38
N MET A 925 3.06 13.46 3.01
CA MET A 925 3.55 12.09 2.83
C MET A 925 3.28 11.57 1.43
N ARG A 926 4.27 10.88 0.84
CA ARG A 926 4.19 10.27 -0.50
C ARG A 926 4.69 8.82 -0.55
N SER A 927 5.35 8.32 0.48
CA SER A 927 5.84 6.93 0.55
C SER A 927 4.72 5.91 0.56
N THR A 928 5.00 4.73 -0.02
CA THR A 928 4.05 3.61 -0.11
C THR A 928 4.34 2.50 0.88
N GLY A 929 5.57 2.42 1.39
CA GLY A 929 6.00 1.38 2.31
C GLY A 929 7.31 1.74 3.00
N GLU A 930 7.79 0.81 3.83
CA GLU A 930 9.00 0.97 4.63
C GLU A 930 9.82 -0.32 4.70
N VAL A 931 11.11 -0.16 5.01
CA VAL A 931 12.03 -1.24 5.36
C VAL A 931 12.70 -0.94 6.69
N MET A 932 13.23 -1.98 7.33
CA MET A 932 14.03 -1.86 8.54
C MET A 932 15.39 -2.51 8.34
N GLY A 933 16.44 -1.78 8.71
CA GLY A 933 17.77 -2.34 8.95
C GLY A 933 18.04 -2.43 10.44
N ILE A 934 18.53 -3.56 10.94
CA ILE A 934 18.84 -3.76 12.36
C ILE A 934 20.22 -4.39 12.54
N ASP A 935 21.08 -3.73 13.30
CA ASP A 935 22.42 -4.24 13.62
C ASP A 935 22.98 -3.60 14.90
N ARG A 936 24.21 -3.98 15.28
CA ARG A 936 24.91 -3.52 16.47
C ARG A 936 25.21 -2.02 16.50
N ASP A 937 25.22 -1.37 15.35
CA ASP A 937 25.59 0.04 15.20
C ASP A 937 24.82 0.71 14.06
N PHE A 938 24.71 2.03 14.13
CA PHE A 938 23.93 2.83 13.20
C PHE A 938 24.43 2.79 11.75
N PRO A 939 25.74 2.93 11.46
CA PRO A 939 26.20 2.84 10.08
C PRO A 939 25.81 1.52 9.40
N THR A 940 25.88 0.41 10.13
CA THR A 940 25.49 -0.91 9.60
C THR A 940 23.98 -1.03 9.45
N ALA A 941 23.19 -0.59 10.43
CA ALA A 941 21.73 -0.59 10.35
C ALA A 941 21.21 0.29 9.21
N PHE A 942 21.78 1.49 9.04
CA PHE A 942 21.46 2.40 7.92
C PHE A 942 21.88 1.79 6.58
N ALA A 943 23.07 1.18 6.47
CA ALA A 943 23.49 0.49 5.25
C ALA A 943 22.49 -0.61 4.83
N LYS A 944 22.01 -1.40 5.79
CA LYS A 944 20.98 -2.44 5.56
C LYS A 944 19.66 -1.81 5.11
N SER A 945 19.21 -0.71 5.72
CA SER A 945 17.97 -0.06 5.29
C SER A 945 18.07 0.49 3.87
N GLN A 946 19.18 1.11 3.49
CA GLN A 946 19.41 1.60 2.12
C GLN A 946 19.46 0.46 1.09
N GLU A 947 20.16 -0.63 1.40
CA GLU A 947 20.22 -1.81 0.53
C GLU A 947 18.82 -2.41 0.31
N ALA A 948 18.02 -2.50 1.36
CA ALA A 948 16.66 -3.05 1.30
C ALA A 948 15.65 -2.14 0.57
N ALA A 949 15.77 -0.81 0.69
CA ALA A 949 14.86 0.14 0.08
C ALA A 949 15.18 0.41 -1.41
N TYR A 950 16.46 0.57 -1.73
CA TYR A 950 16.90 1.14 -3.00
C TYR A 950 17.93 0.29 -3.77
N GLY A 951 18.32 -0.88 -3.24
CA GLY A 951 19.34 -1.73 -3.86
C GLY A 951 20.78 -1.27 -3.62
N GLY A 952 20.99 -0.41 -2.62
CA GLY A 952 22.31 0.00 -2.13
C GLY A 952 22.75 1.38 -2.58
N MET A 953 24.03 1.68 -2.35
CA MET A 953 24.66 2.94 -2.75
C MET A 953 25.92 2.68 -3.60
N PRO A 954 26.23 3.54 -4.59
CA PRO A 954 27.48 3.44 -5.33
C PRO A 954 28.69 3.49 -4.41
N LEU A 955 29.65 2.58 -4.61
CA LEU A 955 30.85 2.46 -3.76
C LEU A 955 32.08 3.18 -4.33
N THR A 956 32.01 3.58 -5.60
CA THR A 956 33.02 4.33 -6.36
C THR A 956 32.32 5.22 -7.38
N GLY A 957 33.01 6.22 -7.94
CA GLY A 957 32.49 7.03 -9.03
C GLY A 957 32.51 8.53 -8.74
N THR A 958 31.56 9.27 -9.32
CA THR A 958 31.49 10.73 -9.23
C THR A 958 30.30 11.20 -8.39
N VAL A 959 30.56 12.11 -7.44
CA VAL A 959 29.54 12.74 -6.59
C VAL A 959 29.34 14.20 -7.01
N PHE A 960 28.11 14.55 -7.36
CA PHE A 960 27.70 15.94 -7.53
C PHE A 960 27.16 16.54 -6.23
N ILE A 961 27.66 17.71 -5.85
CA ILE A 961 27.29 18.42 -4.62
C ILE A 961 26.82 19.84 -4.94
N SER A 962 25.57 20.15 -4.60
CA SER A 962 25.01 21.50 -4.69
C SER A 962 24.05 21.76 -3.53
N VAL A 963 24.53 22.48 -2.52
CA VAL A 963 23.82 22.72 -1.26
C VAL A 963 23.45 24.18 -1.06
N ALA A 964 22.38 24.43 -0.29
CA ALA A 964 21.95 25.74 0.17
C ALA A 964 23.02 26.43 1.03
N ASP A 965 22.88 27.75 1.22
CA ASP A 965 23.88 28.53 1.96
C ASP A 965 24.01 28.13 3.44
N GLY A 966 22.91 27.73 4.09
CA GLY A 966 22.91 27.22 5.47
C GLY A 966 23.74 25.94 5.64
N ASP A 967 23.70 25.06 4.62
CA ASP A 967 24.34 23.75 4.64
C ASP A 967 25.83 23.76 4.29
N LYS A 968 26.34 24.87 3.75
CA LYS A 968 27.74 24.99 3.30
C LYS A 968 28.76 24.65 4.39
N ARG A 969 28.42 24.85 5.66
CA ARG A 969 29.27 24.44 6.78
C ARG A 969 29.20 22.94 7.04
N ALA A 970 28.00 22.36 7.01
CA ALA A 970 27.76 20.95 7.33
C ALA A 970 28.37 20.01 6.27
N VAL A 971 28.40 20.42 5.00
CA VAL A 971 28.87 19.57 3.88
C VAL A 971 30.38 19.30 3.86
N ILE A 972 31.18 20.09 4.58
CA ILE A 972 32.65 20.00 4.53
C ILE A 972 33.16 18.61 4.97
N LEU A 973 32.67 18.10 6.10
CA LEU A 973 33.13 16.80 6.63
C LEU A 973 32.69 15.61 5.77
N PRO A 974 31.41 15.49 5.35
CA PRO A 974 30.98 14.48 4.39
C PRO A 974 31.79 14.51 3.09
N ALA A 975 32.00 15.69 2.50
CA ALA A 975 32.76 15.83 1.25
C ALA A 975 34.23 15.43 1.42
N HIS A 976 34.87 15.78 2.54
CA HIS A 976 36.23 15.32 2.84
C HIS A 976 36.30 13.80 2.91
N ARG A 977 35.32 13.17 3.59
CA ARG A 977 35.27 11.71 3.73
C ARG A 977 34.99 11.01 2.40
N LEU A 978 34.14 11.56 1.54
CA LEU A 978 33.92 11.05 0.18
C LEU A 978 35.23 11.07 -0.65
N GLN A 979 35.99 12.16 -0.56
CA GLN A 979 37.31 12.25 -1.21
C GLN A 979 38.29 11.19 -0.66
N GLU A 980 38.31 10.94 0.65
CA GLU A 980 39.13 9.88 1.27
C GLU A 980 38.72 8.48 0.80
N LEU A 981 37.43 8.25 0.57
CA LEU A 981 36.89 7.00 0.06
C LEU A 981 37.17 6.78 -1.44
N GLY A 982 37.70 7.81 -2.11
CA GLY A 982 38.17 7.77 -3.50
C GLY A 982 37.17 8.28 -4.54
N PHE A 983 36.11 8.98 -4.14
CA PHE A 983 35.17 9.58 -5.08
C PHE A 983 35.73 10.84 -5.74
N ASP A 984 35.40 11.03 -7.02
CA ASP A 984 35.59 12.30 -7.70
C ASP A 984 34.43 13.26 -7.37
N LEU A 985 34.74 14.50 -7.01
CA LEU A 985 33.74 15.48 -6.60
C LEU A 985 33.53 16.54 -7.67
N VAL A 986 32.26 16.78 -8.00
CA VAL A 986 31.83 17.90 -8.85
C VAL A 986 30.81 18.76 -8.10
N ALA A 987 30.79 20.07 -8.32
CA ALA A 987 29.87 20.95 -7.59
C ALA A 987 29.50 22.22 -8.40
N THR A 988 28.38 22.83 -8.03
CA THR A 988 28.06 24.19 -8.52
C THR A 988 29.04 25.21 -7.94
N GLU A 989 29.27 26.32 -8.65
CA GLU A 989 30.31 27.31 -8.33
C GLU A 989 30.33 27.71 -6.84
N GLY A 990 29.17 28.08 -6.28
CA GLY A 990 29.07 28.52 -4.89
C GLY A 990 29.39 27.45 -3.86
N THR A 991 29.11 26.18 -4.14
CA THR A 991 29.48 25.05 -3.28
C THR A 991 30.97 24.70 -3.47
N ALA A 992 31.46 24.71 -4.71
CA ALA A 992 32.84 24.43 -5.04
C ALA A 992 33.83 25.41 -4.38
N GLU A 993 33.48 26.69 -4.28
CA GLU A 993 34.31 27.71 -3.63
C GLU A 993 34.57 27.38 -2.15
N ILE A 994 33.55 26.96 -1.41
CA ILE A 994 33.68 26.61 0.01
C ILE A 994 34.48 25.32 0.18
N LEU A 995 34.20 24.29 -0.62
CA LEU A 995 34.94 23.03 -0.57
C LEU A 995 36.42 23.23 -0.89
N GLY A 996 36.73 24.00 -1.94
CA GLY A 996 38.11 24.31 -2.34
C GLY A 996 38.89 25.08 -1.26
N ARG A 997 38.25 26.03 -0.57
CA ARG A 997 38.85 26.75 0.57
C ARG A 997 39.21 25.84 1.75
N ASN A 998 38.55 24.69 1.86
CA ASN A 998 38.81 23.68 2.90
C ASN A 998 39.72 22.53 2.39
N GLY A 999 40.39 22.71 1.25
CA GLY A 999 41.38 21.74 0.74
C GLY A 999 40.78 20.52 0.04
N ILE A 1000 39.48 20.55 -0.28
CA ILE A 1000 38.80 19.48 -0.99
C ILE A 1000 38.89 19.74 -2.50
N ARG A 1001 39.38 18.77 -3.27
CA ARG A 1001 39.47 18.86 -4.73
C ARG A 1001 38.09 18.62 -5.32
N VAL A 1002 37.58 19.62 -6.04
CA VAL A 1002 36.25 19.59 -6.65
C VAL A 1002 36.29 20.30 -7.99
N ARG A 1003 35.61 19.72 -8.99
CA ARG A 1003 35.47 20.32 -10.33
C ARG A 1003 34.15 21.09 -10.42
N VAL A 1004 34.20 22.31 -10.95
CA VAL A 1004 33.00 23.15 -11.13
C VAL A 1004 32.20 22.65 -12.33
N VAL A 1005 30.87 22.61 -12.19
CA VAL A 1005 29.91 22.30 -13.27
C VAL A 1005 28.81 23.36 -13.34
N ASN A 1006 28.28 23.57 -14.55
CA ASN A 1006 27.24 24.56 -14.81
C ASN A 1006 25.85 24.06 -14.38
N LYS A 1007 25.00 25.00 -13.94
CA LYS A 1007 23.57 24.76 -13.70
C LYS A 1007 22.78 24.72 -15.01
N TYR A 1008 21.61 24.09 -14.99
CA TYR A 1008 20.72 23.97 -16.14
C TYR A 1008 20.27 25.34 -16.70
N SER A 1009 19.86 26.26 -15.83
CA SER A 1009 19.40 27.60 -16.21
C SER A 1009 20.49 28.46 -16.88
N ALA A 1010 21.75 28.25 -16.49
CA ALA A 1010 22.89 29.02 -16.97
C ALA A 1010 23.30 28.66 -18.41
N THR A 1011 22.89 27.49 -18.90
CA THR A 1011 23.33 26.95 -20.20
C THR A 1011 22.27 26.95 -21.28
N GLN A 1012 21.01 27.29 -20.96
CA GLN A 1012 19.89 27.30 -21.91
C GLN A 1012 20.17 28.15 -23.16
N ALA A 1013 20.91 29.26 -23.01
CA ALA A 1013 21.22 30.17 -24.11
C ALA A 1013 22.52 29.82 -24.86
N THR A 1014 23.42 29.05 -24.24
CA THR A 1014 24.77 28.79 -24.76
C THR A 1014 24.93 27.38 -25.34
N GLY A 1015 24.11 26.42 -24.90
CA GLY A 1015 24.21 25.01 -25.26
C GLY A 1015 25.43 24.31 -24.63
N GLU A 1016 26.05 24.91 -23.61
CA GLU A 1016 27.13 24.28 -22.87
C GLU A 1016 26.62 23.11 -22.02
N THR A 1017 27.46 22.08 -21.85
CA THR A 1017 27.14 20.92 -21.01
C THR A 1017 26.88 21.36 -19.57
N ASN A 1018 25.76 20.89 -19.02
CA ASN A 1018 25.34 21.18 -17.66
C ASN A 1018 25.18 19.89 -16.83
N ILE A 1019 24.87 20.03 -15.54
CA ILE A 1019 24.74 18.88 -14.64
C ILE A 1019 23.65 17.89 -15.05
N VAL A 1020 22.52 18.34 -15.61
CA VAL A 1020 21.44 17.44 -16.07
C VAL A 1020 21.96 16.56 -17.21
N ASP A 1021 22.73 17.12 -18.14
CA ASP A 1021 23.34 16.37 -19.24
C ASP A 1021 24.31 15.29 -18.71
N LEU A 1022 25.11 15.61 -17.68
CA LEU A 1022 26.05 14.66 -17.08
C LEU A 1022 25.34 13.53 -16.32
N ILE A 1023 24.24 13.83 -15.64
CA ILE A 1023 23.40 12.82 -14.98
C ILE A 1023 22.83 11.86 -16.04
N ASN A 1024 22.24 12.41 -17.10
CA ASN A 1024 21.63 11.63 -18.18
C ASN A 1024 22.67 10.81 -18.97
N ALA A 1025 23.91 11.31 -19.10
CA ALA A 1025 25.01 10.58 -19.71
C ALA A 1025 25.58 9.46 -18.82
N GLY A 1026 25.16 9.39 -17.55
CA GLY A 1026 25.66 8.42 -16.58
C GLY A 1026 27.02 8.77 -15.95
N ASP A 1027 27.51 10.01 -16.13
CA ASP A 1027 28.79 10.49 -15.59
C ASP A 1027 28.73 10.81 -14.08
N ILE A 1028 27.53 10.83 -13.50
CA ILE A 1028 27.27 11.08 -12.07
C ILE A 1028 26.65 9.85 -11.43
N ASP A 1029 27.16 9.45 -10.28
CA ASP A 1029 26.69 8.27 -9.53
C ASP A 1029 25.89 8.65 -8.28
N ILE A 1030 26.29 9.74 -7.62
CA ILE A 1030 25.61 10.26 -6.42
C ILE A 1030 25.31 11.75 -6.60
N VAL A 1031 24.10 12.15 -6.26
CA VAL A 1031 23.61 13.53 -6.31
C VAL A 1031 23.28 13.99 -4.90
N VAL A 1032 23.91 15.08 -4.46
CA VAL A 1032 23.59 15.79 -3.22
C VAL A 1032 23.00 17.14 -3.59
N ASN A 1033 21.71 17.33 -3.32
CA ASN A 1033 21.03 18.59 -3.60
C ASN A 1033 20.08 19.00 -2.49
N THR A 1034 20.49 19.96 -1.65
CA THR A 1034 19.60 20.53 -0.62
C THR A 1034 18.79 21.69 -1.19
N PRO A 1035 17.46 21.74 -0.93
CA PRO A 1035 16.59 22.77 -1.49
C PRO A 1035 16.86 24.15 -0.87
N SER A 1036 16.53 25.22 -1.61
CA SER A 1036 16.54 26.62 -1.12
C SER A 1036 15.32 27.36 -1.69
N GLY A 1037 14.83 28.40 -1.02
CA GLY A 1037 13.68 29.19 -1.47
C GLY A 1037 13.92 29.98 -2.77
N GLY A 1038 12.86 30.21 -3.56
CA GLY A 1038 12.87 31.10 -4.75
C GLY A 1038 13.33 30.48 -6.08
N LEU A 1039 13.94 31.28 -6.98
CA LEU A 1039 14.42 30.89 -8.34
C LEU A 1039 15.40 29.70 -8.34
N ALA A 1040 16.14 29.48 -7.25
CA ALA A 1040 17.00 28.31 -7.06
C ALA A 1040 16.22 26.97 -7.05
N ARG A 1041 14.89 27.02 -6.81
CA ARG A 1041 13.98 25.87 -6.84
C ARG A 1041 13.84 25.25 -8.23
N ALA A 1042 13.89 26.05 -9.29
CA ALA A 1042 13.72 25.56 -10.67
C ALA A 1042 14.92 24.73 -11.15
N ASP A 1043 16.16 25.19 -10.92
CA ASP A 1043 17.35 24.39 -11.23
C ASP A 1043 17.42 23.11 -10.39
N GLY A 1044 17.09 23.22 -9.10
CA GLY A 1044 17.05 22.06 -8.20
C GLY A 1044 16.02 21.01 -8.66
N TYR A 1045 14.87 21.45 -9.18
CA TYR A 1045 13.85 20.57 -9.75
C TYR A 1045 14.42 19.72 -10.88
N GLU A 1046 15.03 20.35 -11.87
CA GLU A 1046 15.59 19.64 -13.05
C GLU A 1046 16.67 18.64 -12.65
N ILE A 1047 17.53 19.00 -11.69
CA ILE A 1047 18.59 18.11 -11.18
C ILE A 1047 18.00 16.86 -10.50
N ARG A 1048 17.01 17.03 -9.63
CA ARG A 1048 16.41 15.91 -8.89
C ARG A 1048 15.57 15.03 -9.79
N ALA A 1049 14.80 15.63 -10.70
CA ALA A 1049 14.03 14.89 -11.69
C ALA A 1049 14.96 14.04 -12.58
N ALA A 1050 16.09 14.59 -13.03
CA ALA A 1050 17.10 13.85 -13.79
C ALA A 1050 17.74 12.72 -12.97
N ALA A 1051 18.06 12.97 -11.69
CA ALA A 1051 18.63 11.95 -10.81
C ALA A 1051 17.69 10.75 -10.61
N VAL A 1052 16.41 11.01 -10.36
CA VAL A 1052 15.39 9.95 -10.21
C VAL A 1052 15.14 9.23 -11.54
N ALA A 1053 15.14 9.96 -12.66
CA ALA A 1053 15.01 9.37 -13.99
C ALA A 1053 16.15 8.42 -14.35
N ALA A 1054 17.39 8.81 -14.02
CA ALA A 1054 18.60 8.05 -14.29
C ALA A 1054 18.97 7.04 -13.20
N ASP A 1055 18.06 6.80 -12.24
CA ASP A 1055 18.24 5.89 -11.11
C ASP A 1055 19.54 6.12 -10.30
N LYS A 1056 19.83 7.40 -10.02
CA LYS A 1056 21.01 7.83 -9.27
C LYS A 1056 20.66 8.05 -7.80
N ALA A 1057 21.59 7.69 -6.91
CA ALA A 1057 21.44 7.95 -5.48
C ALA A 1057 21.30 9.45 -5.22
N LEU A 1058 20.21 9.86 -4.58
CA LEU A 1058 19.86 11.26 -4.35
C LEU A 1058 19.72 11.54 -2.85
N PHE A 1059 20.49 12.50 -2.35
CA PHE A 1059 20.40 12.98 -0.97
C PHE A 1059 19.99 14.44 -0.94
N THR A 1060 18.87 14.74 -0.26
CA THR A 1060 18.30 16.09 -0.20
C THR A 1060 18.48 16.79 1.15
N THR A 1061 19.05 16.11 2.15
CA THR A 1061 19.34 16.69 3.48
C THR A 1061 20.76 16.37 3.93
N MET A 1062 21.32 17.23 4.78
CA MET A 1062 22.70 17.05 5.26
C MET A 1062 22.86 15.90 6.26
N ALA A 1063 21.84 15.65 7.08
CA ALA A 1063 21.84 14.58 8.06
C ALA A 1063 21.88 13.19 7.38
N VAL A 1064 21.04 12.99 6.36
CA VAL A 1064 21.01 11.74 5.59
C VAL A 1064 22.31 11.54 4.80
N LEU A 1065 22.88 12.61 4.22
CA LEU A 1065 24.21 12.52 3.60
C LEU A 1065 25.27 12.07 4.61
N GLY A 1066 25.24 12.60 5.84
CA GLY A 1066 26.14 12.19 6.91
C GLY A 1066 26.01 10.70 7.23
N ALA A 1067 24.77 10.20 7.35
CA ALA A 1067 24.48 8.78 7.57
C ALA A 1067 24.97 7.91 6.41
N ALA A 1068 24.67 8.29 5.17
CA ALA A 1068 25.11 7.61 3.95
C ALA A 1068 26.65 7.48 3.87
N VAL A 1069 27.36 8.58 4.09
CA VAL A 1069 28.83 8.58 4.07
C VAL A 1069 29.42 7.70 5.18
N SER A 1070 28.75 7.61 6.34
CA SER A 1070 29.17 6.71 7.42
C SER A 1070 28.96 5.23 7.09
N ALA A 1071 27.94 4.91 6.28
CA ALA A 1071 27.56 3.55 5.88
C ALA A 1071 28.41 2.97 4.74
N LEU A 1072 29.00 3.80 3.87
CA LEU A 1072 29.78 3.36 2.70
C LEU A 1072 30.90 2.33 3.00
N PRO A 1073 31.68 2.44 4.09
CA PRO A 1073 32.68 1.42 4.43
C PRO A 1073 32.06 0.05 4.71
N VAL A 1074 30.89 0.01 5.37
CA VAL A 1074 30.21 -1.23 5.75
C VAL A 1074 29.71 -1.97 4.52
N LEU A 1075 29.13 -1.25 3.55
CA LEU A 1075 28.67 -1.83 2.29
C LEU A 1075 29.78 -2.53 1.50
N ARG A 1076 31.05 -2.12 1.67
CA ARG A 1076 32.20 -2.78 1.01
C ARG A 1076 32.58 -4.12 1.65
N GLU A 1077 32.27 -4.32 2.93
CA GLU A 1077 32.66 -5.52 3.69
C GLU A 1077 31.58 -6.61 3.67
N GLY A 1078 30.33 -6.24 3.39
CA GLY A 1078 29.16 -7.12 3.45
C GLY A 1078 28.53 -7.19 4.84
N PHE A 1079 27.40 -7.90 4.95
CA PHE A 1079 26.61 -7.95 6.18
C PHE A 1079 26.74 -9.27 6.92
N ALA A 1080 26.86 -9.18 8.25
CA ALA A 1080 26.48 -10.29 9.13
C ALA A 1080 24.96 -10.27 9.30
N VAL A 1081 24.34 -11.45 9.45
CA VAL A 1081 22.88 -11.58 9.55
C VAL A 1081 22.46 -12.12 10.90
N ARG A 1082 21.37 -11.57 11.44
CA ARG A 1082 20.83 -11.96 12.74
C ARG A 1082 19.31 -11.97 12.73
N SER A 1083 18.74 -13.04 13.28
CA SER A 1083 17.29 -13.21 13.37
C SER A 1083 16.70 -12.44 14.55
N LEU A 1084 15.41 -12.10 14.46
CA LEU A 1084 14.68 -11.47 15.57
C LEU A 1084 14.66 -12.33 16.83
N GLN A 1085 14.62 -13.65 16.68
CA GLN A 1085 14.66 -14.62 17.78
C GLN A 1085 16.01 -14.58 18.49
N GLU A 1086 17.13 -14.43 17.77
CA GLU A 1086 18.45 -14.24 18.39
C GLU A 1086 18.56 -12.88 19.10
N TYR A 1087 18.03 -11.80 18.52
CA TYR A 1087 17.96 -10.52 19.22
C TYR A 1087 17.11 -10.60 20.48
N ALA A 1088 16.01 -11.37 20.46
CA ALA A 1088 15.18 -11.59 21.63
C ALA A 1088 15.93 -12.39 22.71
N ALA A 1089 16.70 -13.41 22.34
CA ALA A 1089 17.53 -14.18 23.25
C ALA A 1089 18.59 -13.29 23.95
N ASP A 1090 19.30 -12.45 23.20
CA ASP A 1090 20.27 -11.50 23.76
C ASP A 1090 19.63 -10.53 24.75
N ARG A 1091 18.44 -10.02 24.41
CA ARG A 1091 17.69 -9.13 25.31
C ARG A 1091 17.26 -9.85 26.59
N ALA A 1092 16.93 -11.14 26.52
CA ALA A 1092 16.59 -11.94 27.68
C ALA A 1092 17.82 -12.22 28.56
N GLU A 1093 19.00 -12.44 27.97
CA GLU A 1093 20.26 -12.63 28.72
C GLU A 1093 20.76 -11.34 29.38
N ALA A 1094 20.46 -10.18 28.79
CA ALA A 1094 20.85 -8.88 29.32
C ALA A 1094 19.97 -8.36 30.49
N ARG A 1095 18.82 -9.01 30.74
CA ARG A 1095 17.88 -8.70 31.84
C ARG A 1095 18.17 -9.58 33.04
#